data_AF-A0A433SPD5-F1
#
_entry.id   AF-A0A433SPD5-F1
#
_cell.length_a   1.000
_cell.length_b   1.000
_cell.length_c   1.000
_cell.angle_alpha   90.00
_cell.angle_beta   90.00
_cell.angle_gamma   90.00
#
_symmetry.space_group_name_H-M   'P 1'
#
loop_
_entity.id
_entity.type
_entity.pdbx_description
1 polymer ?
#
loop_
_entity_poly.entity_id
_entity_poly.type
_entity_poly.pdbx_seq_one_letter_code
_entity_poly.pdbx_strand_id
1 'polypeptide(L)'
;MKSLKKWTEISYPEVSYQPLGQDPEASIKLRSKLKSSILEKAAFVLLILIALCVGFITVLFGIKVIGDMQDSGASSVVDEKPSSVTGQPKLVEAGQCTVADSDRFDCWPEYIGATKDKCEARGCCWQPATSQGPPYCFFPADYSGYIAFNVKTTPFGVTADLARTTATLFPPDIETLKLQIDFQTESRLRIKIFDPENARFEPPVDVPSGSQAVTSPQYKVKVTNSPFNIVVTRASTGATVFDTTGMAPFIFADQFLQIGTKLSSQYLYGLGEHRFGFLQNVTTWRKLVFWNRDDVPRVDNNGYGSHPFFLNLEPNAGREGVGNAHGVLLLNSNAGEAALQPYGPDRSGAVTFRFTGGLIDLFVLLGDTPLSVGQLYTQVVGAPYMPPFWSLGFHLCRWGYNSSEGLSAVIKRNRDAAIPYDVQWNDIDYMDQYKDWTYSQQNFKNLPSIIADLHGNKQRYIIMADPAISSSQPAGNYPPFDEGKKLDIFVKNDDGKILIGKVWPGETAFPDFFHPNAYNYWYSQAKQFHDKLPFDGLWIDMNEPSSFIDGSAAGCSKTSKYNNPPYTPGTIDGASLVSKTICPSAQHSLSSHYDLHNMYGWSQANVSRRTLNTLYGNKRSPIISRSTFVGSGKFTGHWLGDNDSNFGDMAYSIPGILNFNLFGIPLIGADICGFRGQTTPEMCTRWHQLGAFYPFMRNHADIQSPSKLTTSVAVNGYIPTSGIKAGQINVLGMATQPKQVLINGNSNQFLYNPDKQTLQISGMSLDLLKPNTVTWS
;
A
#
# COMPACT_ATOMS: atom_id res chain seq x y z
N MET A 1 -13.03 -42.09 1.79
CA MET A 1 -13.94 -41.25 2.61
C MET A 1 -14.28 -41.92 3.95
N LYS A 2 -13.31 -42.09 4.88
CA LYS A 2 -13.57 -42.56 6.26
C LYS A 2 -12.59 -42.02 7.32
N SER A 3 -11.91 -40.89 7.07
CA SER A 3 -10.94 -40.31 8.02
C SER A 3 -11.04 -38.79 8.25
N LEU A 4 -12.19 -38.16 7.97
CA LEU A 4 -12.42 -36.70 8.18
C LEU A 4 -13.46 -36.36 9.26
N LYS A 5 -13.68 -37.24 10.26
CA LYS A 5 -14.66 -37.03 11.35
C LYS A 5 -14.02 -36.90 12.74
N LYS A 6 -13.04 -36.00 12.92
CA LYS A 6 -12.46 -35.73 14.25
C LYS A 6 -12.16 -34.26 14.57
N TRP A 7 -12.78 -33.31 13.86
CA TRP A 7 -12.57 -31.86 14.07
C TRP A 7 -13.84 -31.07 14.40
N THR A 8 -14.91 -31.74 14.85
CA THR A 8 -16.15 -31.06 15.26
C THR A 8 -16.59 -31.58 16.63
N GLU A 9 -15.93 -31.12 17.68
CA GLU A 9 -16.44 -31.12 19.07
C GLU A 9 -15.50 -30.26 19.93
N ILE A 10 -15.64 -28.94 19.81
CA ILE A 10 -15.23 -27.99 20.86
C ILE A 10 -16.52 -27.30 21.29
N SER A 11 -17.07 -27.75 22.40
CA SER A 11 -18.20 -27.12 23.10
C SER A 11 -17.72 -25.84 23.77
N TYR A 12 -18.21 -24.69 23.32
CA TYR A 12 -18.09 -23.43 24.07
C TYR A 12 -19.20 -23.38 25.12
N PRO A 13 -18.93 -22.95 26.37
CA PRO A 13 -20.00 -22.74 27.34
C PRO A 13 -20.86 -21.53 26.91
N GLU A 14 -22.18 -21.74 26.92
CA GLU A 14 -23.18 -20.71 26.70
C GLU A 14 -23.01 -19.57 27.72
N VAL A 15 -22.69 -18.37 27.24
CA VAL A 15 -22.81 -17.14 28.03
C VAL A 15 -24.08 -16.44 27.55
N SER A 16 -25.14 -16.54 28.33
CA SER A 16 -26.38 -15.81 28.14
C SER A 16 -26.13 -14.31 28.35
N TYR A 17 -26.18 -13.52 27.27
CA TYR A 17 -26.20 -12.06 27.33
C TYR A 17 -27.65 -11.59 27.58
N GLN A 18 -27.91 -11.00 28.73
CA GLN A 18 -29.12 -10.17 28.93
C GLN A 18 -28.81 -8.70 28.57
N PRO A 19 -29.74 -7.96 27.95
CA PRO A 19 -29.49 -6.58 27.54
C PRO A 19 -29.59 -5.64 28.75
N LEU A 20 -28.55 -4.85 28.99
CA LEU A 20 -28.60 -3.73 29.93
C LEU A 20 -29.42 -2.59 29.31
N GLY A 21 -30.59 -2.35 29.89
CA GLY A 21 -31.40 -1.16 29.67
C GLY A 21 -30.73 0.09 30.24
N GLN A 22 -31.04 1.22 29.60
CA GLN A 22 -30.61 2.56 29.98
C GLN A 22 -31.27 2.97 31.32
N ASP A 23 -30.46 3.45 32.27
CA ASP A 23 -30.92 4.31 33.36
C ASP A 23 -29.78 5.24 33.84
N PRO A 24 -29.85 6.56 33.63
CA PRO A 24 -28.79 7.49 33.95
C PRO A 24 -28.97 8.11 35.35
N GLU A 25 -28.86 7.33 36.43
CA GLU A 25 -28.81 7.92 37.79
C GLU A 25 -28.09 7.09 38.88
N ALA A 26 -27.22 6.14 38.52
CA ALA A 26 -26.56 5.23 39.49
C ALA A 26 -25.02 5.36 39.59
N SER A 27 -24.44 6.54 39.35
CA SER A 27 -22.98 6.77 39.48
C SER A 27 -22.54 7.39 40.83
N ILE A 28 -23.44 7.54 41.80
CA ILE A 28 -23.12 8.10 43.13
C ILE A 28 -23.71 7.23 44.22
N LYS A 29 -23.03 6.12 44.55
CA LYS A 29 -22.99 5.44 45.88
C LYS A 29 -22.52 3.99 45.71
N LEU A 30 -21.23 3.76 45.51
CA LEU A 30 -20.59 2.49 45.89
C LEU A 30 -19.11 2.69 46.25
N ARG A 31 -18.84 3.72 47.07
CA ARG A 31 -17.63 3.82 47.90
C ARG A 31 -18.05 3.74 49.36
N SER A 32 -18.24 2.53 49.88
CA SER A 32 -18.03 2.20 51.30
C SER A 32 -18.44 0.75 51.57
N LYS A 33 -17.46 -0.14 51.81
CA LYS A 33 -17.44 -1.21 52.83
C LYS A 33 -16.47 -2.31 52.42
N LEU A 34 -15.21 -2.16 52.83
CA LEU A 34 -14.29 -3.27 53.11
C LEU A 34 -13.52 -2.86 54.38
N LYS A 35 -13.93 -3.41 55.51
CA LYS A 35 -13.21 -3.27 56.79
C LYS A 35 -12.10 -4.33 56.78
N SER A 36 -10.85 -3.91 56.56
CA SER A 36 -9.67 -4.75 56.78
C SER A 36 -9.26 -4.73 58.26
N SER A 37 -8.78 -5.88 58.74
CA SER A 37 -8.43 -6.10 60.14
C SER A 37 -7.13 -5.37 60.53
N ILE A 38 -6.98 -5.09 61.82
CA ILE A 38 -5.83 -4.38 62.42
C ILE A 38 -4.49 -5.10 62.15
N LEU A 39 -4.50 -6.40 61.84
CA LEU A 39 -3.30 -7.17 61.51
C LEU A 39 -2.71 -6.82 60.12
N GLU A 40 -3.54 -6.51 59.12
CA GLU A 40 -3.06 -6.18 57.76
C GLU A 40 -2.38 -4.82 57.71
N LYS A 41 -2.83 -3.86 58.54
CA LYS A 41 -2.20 -2.54 58.64
C LYS A 41 -0.82 -2.62 59.30
N ALA A 42 -0.62 -3.51 60.27
CA ALA A 42 0.67 -3.72 60.90
C ALA A 42 1.69 -4.36 59.93
N ALA A 43 1.25 -5.33 59.12
CA ALA A 43 2.09 -5.96 58.09
C ALA A 43 2.50 -4.96 56.98
N PHE A 44 1.58 -4.08 56.56
CA PHE A 44 1.86 -3.07 55.54
C PHE A 44 2.83 -1.99 56.02
N VAL A 45 2.73 -1.56 57.29
CA VAL A 45 3.68 -0.60 57.89
C VAL A 45 5.07 -1.23 58.05
N LEU A 46 5.16 -2.52 58.41
CA LEU A 46 6.43 -3.22 58.51
C LEU A 46 7.11 -3.37 57.13
N LEU A 47 6.35 -3.64 56.06
CA LEU A 47 6.87 -3.70 54.69
C LEU A 47 7.39 -2.34 54.19
N ILE A 48 6.71 -1.25 54.53
CA ILE A 48 7.18 0.11 54.18
C ILE A 48 8.46 0.45 54.94
N LEU A 49 8.57 0.09 56.23
CA LEU A 49 9.79 0.33 57.01
C LEU A 49 10.98 -0.48 56.49
N ILE A 50 10.75 -1.72 56.04
CA ILE A 50 11.80 -2.54 55.40
C ILE A 50 12.22 -1.93 54.07
N ALA A 51 11.27 -1.47 53.24
CA ALA A 51 11.57 -0.82 51.96
C ALA A 51 12.35 0.49 52.13
N LEU A 52 12.03 1.28 53.16
CA LEU A 52 12.76 2.51 53.49
C LEU A 52 14.18 2.21 54.01
N CYS A 53 14.37 1.17 54.81
CA CYS A 53 15.70 0.74 55.26
C CYS A 53 16.57 0.23 54.10
N VAL A 54 15.99 -0.52 53.15
CA VAL A 54 16.71 -0.99 51.95
C VAL A 54 17.07 0.18 51.03
N GLY A 55 16.18 1.16 50.87
CA GLY A 55 16.44 2.40 50.13
C GLY A 55 17.55 3.27 50.76
N PHE A 56 17.65 3.30 52.09
CA PHE A 56 18.71 4.05 52.76
C PHE A 56 20.09 3.38 52.62
N ILE A 57 20.13 2.05 52.60
CA ILE A 57 21.37 1.28 52.41
C ILE A 57 21.88 1.37 50.95
N THR A 58 20.99 1.42 49.96
CA THR A 58 21.38 1.61 48.55
C THR A 58 21.87 3.02 48.24
N VAL A 59 21.33 4.05 48.90
CA VAL A 59 21.84 5.43 48.79
C VAL A 59 23.22 5.59 49.44
N LEU A 60 23.48 4.91 50.57
CA LEU A 60 24.80 4.93 51.21
C LEU A 60 25.88 4.17 50.43
N PHE A 61 25.52 3.14 49.66
CA PHE A 61 26.45 2.47 48.74
C PHE A 61 26.62 3.20 47.39
N GLY A 62 25.58 3.90 46.91
CA GLY A 62 25.64 4.71 45.70
C GLY A 62 26.55 5.94 45.80
N ILE A 63 26.70 6.52 46.99
CA ILE A 63 27.58 7.68 47.21
C ILE A 63 29.07 7.29 47.24
N LYS A 64 29.43 6.01 47.41
CA LYS A 64 30.84 5.55 47.45
C LYS A 64 31.40 5.09 46.09
N VAL A 65 30.59 5.03 45.03
CA VAL A 65 31.01 4.61 43.67
C VAL A 65 31.10 5.80 42.70
N ILE A 66 30.71 7.01 43.11
CA ILE A 66 30.80 8.24 42.30
C ILE A 66 32.20 8.92 42.43
N GLY A 67 33.14 8.31 43.15
CA GLY A 67 34.47 8.88 43.43
C GLY A 67 35.61 8.48 42.49
N ASP A 68 35.45 7.52 41.58
CA ASP A 68 36.59 6.90 40.86
C ASP A 68 36.38 6.73 39.33
N MET A 69 35.65 7.64 38.68
CA MET A 69 35.62 7.73 37.21
C MET A 69 35.67 9.19 36.74
N GLN A 70 36.77 9.86 37.07
CA GLN A 70 37.08 11.19 36.55
C GLN A 70 38.53 11.22 36.07
N ASP A 71 38.84 10.44 35.02
CA ASP A 71 39.90 10.80 34.07
C ASP A 71 39.79 9.98 32.78
N SER A 72 39.54 10.66 31.66
CA SER A 72 40.07 10.40 30.31
C SER A 72 39.12 10.91 29.20
N GLY A 73 39.54 11.98 28.52
CA GLY A 73 39.11 12.28 27.16
C GLY A 73 37.96 13.28 27.00
N ALA A 74 38.15 14.52 27.48
CA ALA A 74 37.41 15.65 26.91
C ALA A 74 37.79 15.79 25.43
N SER A 75 36.93 15.27 24.53
CA SER A 75 36.94 15.65 23.13
C SER A 75 36.37 17.06 23.02
N SER A 76 37.15 17.97 22.45
CA SER A 76 36.77 19.35 22.14
C SER A 76 35.37 19.42 21.50
N VAL A 77 34.44 20.10 22.18
CA VAL A 77 33.18 20.53 21.59
C VAL A 77 33.53 21.58 20.53
N VAL A 78 33.22 21.30 19.27
CA VAL A 78 33.28 22.33 18.22
C VAL A 78 31.99 23.13 18.34
N ASP A 79 32.05 24.22 19.11
CA ASP A 79 30.93 25.09 19.50
C ASP A 79 30.64 26.23 18.49
N GLU A 80 31.34 26.30 17.35
CA GLU A 80 31.15 27.38 16.37
C GLU A 80 30.43 26.91 15.11
N LYS A 81 29.40 27.68 14.69
CA LYS A 81 28.75 27.55 13.38
C LYS A 81 29.84 27.71 12.31
N PRO A 82 30.15 26.67 11.53
CA PRO A 82 31.09 26.81 10.42
C PRO A 82 30.54 27.81 9.42
N SER A 83 31.41 28.63 8.84
CA SER A 83 31.07 29.55 7.76
C SER A 83 30.37 28.79 6.63
N SER A 84 29.13 29.17 6.30
CA SER A 84 28.39 28.58 5.18
C SER A 84 29.17 28.79 3.89
N VAL A 85 29.33 27.73 3.10
CA VAL A 85 29.99 27.82 1.80
C VAL A 85 28.94 28.21 0.78
N THR A 86 28.94 29.48 0.38
CA THR A 86 28.33 29.93 -0.87
C THR A 86 29.34 29.75 -2.01
N GLY A 87 29.16 28.75 -2.86
CA GLY A 87 30.10 28.51 -3.97
C GLY A 87 29.72 27.36 -4.90
N GLN A 88 30.22 27.43 -6.14
CA GLN A 88 30.03 26.39 -7.16
C GLN A 88 30.59 25.02 -6.69
N PRO A 89 30.08 23.89 -7.25
CA PRO A 89 30.59 22.55 -6.94
C PRO A 89 32.12 22.49 -7.07
N LYS A 90 32.80 21.97 -6.04
CA LYS A 90 34.26 21.79 -6.07
C LYS A 90 34.59 20.73 -7.14
N LEU A 91 35.56 21.02 -8.03
CA LEU A 91 36.04 20.06 -9.02
C LEU A 91 36.66 18.85 -8.31
N VAL A 92 36.36 17.65 -8.81
CA VAL A 92 36.80 16.38 -8.21
C VAL A 92 38.27 16.12 -8.49
N GLU A 93 39.05 15.78 -7.46
CA GLU A 93 40.45 15.38 -7.57
C GLU A 93 40.57 13.90 -7.96
N ALA A 94 41.64 13.52 -8.69
CA ALA A 94 41.78 12.19 -9.29
C ALA A 94 41.70 11.01 -8.30
N GLY A 95 42.07 11.20 -7.03
CA GLY A 95 41.98 10.17 -5.98
C GLY A 95 40.55 9.88 -5.48
N GLN A 96 39.63 10.83 -5.64
CA GLN A 96 38.27 10.78 -5.07
C GLN A 96 37.31 9.88 -5.86
N CYS A 97 37.70 9.45 -7.08
CA CYS A 97 36.87 8.62 -7.96
C CYS A 97 37.18 7.13 -7.93
N THR A 98 38.07 6.68 -7.04
CA THR A 98 38.38 5.25 -6.89
C THR A 98 37.34 4.57 -6.00
N VAL A 99 36.13 4.36 -6.53
CA VAL A 99 35.00 3.72 -5.83
C VAL A 99 34.61 2.41 -6.53
N ALA A 100 34.52 1.34 -5.75
CA ALA A 100 34.10 0.03 -6.23
C ALA A 100 32.67 0.08 -6.78
N ASP A 101 32.38 -0.68 -7.84
CA ASP A 101 31.08 -0.64 -8.53
C ASP A 101 29.87 -0.81 -7.59
N SER A 102 29.94 -1.70 -6.58
CA SER A 102 28.85 -1.90 -5.60
C SER A 102 28.59 -0.69 -4.70
N ASP A 103 29.60 0.15 -4.50
CA ASP A 103 29.58 1.24 -3.53
C ASP A 103 29.33 2.60 -4.21
N ARG A 104 29.14 2.59 -5.53
CA ARG A 104 28.80 3.78 -6.32
C ARG A 104 27.35 4.17 -6.09
N PHE A 105 27.14 5.32 -5.46
CA PHE A 105 25.82 5.94 -5.36
C PHE A 105 25.61 6.92 -6.53
N ASP A 106 24.48 6.76 -7.21
CA ASP A 106 24.14 7.48 -8.44
C ASP A 106 24.02 8.99 -8.18
N CYS A 107 24.88 9.77 -8.83
CA CYS A 107 24.91 11.24 -8.81
C CYS A 107 24.05 11.85 -9.94
N TRP A 108 23.52 11.02 -10.83
CA TRP A 108 22.61 11.44 -11.89
C TRP A 108 21.33 10.59 -11.84
N PRO A 109 20.51 10.76 -10.80
CA PRO A 109 19.33 9.93 -10.60
C PRO A 109 18.23 10.15 -11.63
N GLU A 110 18.32 11.21 -12.44
CA GLU A 110 17.34 11.55 -13.46
C GLU A 110 17.10 10.42 -14.47
N TYR A 111 15.88 10.39 -15.00
CA TYR A 111 15.45 9.41 -15.99
C TYR A 111 16.34 9.39 -17.25
N ILE A 112 16.76 10.56 -17.73
CA ILE A 112 17.68 10.67 -18.86
C ILE A 112 19.10 10.52 -18.33
N GLY A 113 19.79 9.47 -18.77
CA GLY A 113 21.15 9.16 -18.32
C GLY A 113 22.17 10.29 -18.56
N ALA A 114 23.22 10.28 -17.74
CA ALA A 114 24.29 11.28 -17.80
C ALA A 114 25.21 11.09 -19.00
N THR A 115 25.80 12.19 -19.46
CA THR A 115 27.05 12.17 -20.26
C THR A 115 28.24 12.45 -19.34
N LYS A 116 29.45 12.04 -19.76
CA LYS A 116 30.68 12.32 -19.03
C LYS A 116 30.82 13.79 -18.64
N ASP A 117 30.76 14.68 -19.64
CA ASP A 117 30.94 16.12 -19.43
C ASP A 117 29.92 16.70 -18.44
N LYS A 118 28.66 16.26 -18.52
CA LYS A 118 27.60 16.72 -17.61
C LYS A 118 27.80 16.18 -16.19
N CYS A 119 28.26 14.93 -16.05
CA CYS A 119 28.58 14.33 -14.76
C CYS A 119 29.74 15.07 -14.07
N GLU A 120 30.83 15.31 -14.81
CA GLU A 120 32.01 15.99 -14.27
C GLU A 120 31.70 17.47 -13.97
N ALA A 121 30.88 18.14 -14.79
CA ALA A 121 30.39 19.49 -14.52
C ALA A 121 29.52 19.60 -13.25
N ARG A 122 28.90 18.48 -12.82
CA ARG A 122 28.18 18.37 -11.53
C ARG A 122 29.12 18.17 -10.33
N GLY A 123 30.44 18.07 -10.54
CA GLY A 123 31.38 17.74 -9.47
C GLY A 123 31.28 16.27 -9.05
N CYS A 124 30.95 15.39 -9.99
CA CYS A 124 30.86 13.95 -9.77
C CYS A 124 31.87 13.16 -10.59
N CYS A 125 32.04 11.90 -10.19
CA CYS A 125 32.96 10.97 -10.83
C CYS A 125 32.29 10.26 -11.99
N TRP A 126 33.00 10.21 -13.13
CA TRP A 126 32.60 9.41 -14.28
C TRP A 126 33.55 8.22 -14.47
N GLN A 127 33.03 7.01 -14.32
CA GLN A 127 33.74 5.78 -14.66
C GLN A 127 32.75 4.73 -15.18
N PRO A 128 32.94 4.18 -16.40
CA PRO A 128 32.13 3.08 -16.88
C PRO A 128 32.12 1.91 -15.88
N ALA A 129 30.93 1.36 -15.62
CA ALA A 129 30.80 0.20 -14.75
C ALA A 129 31.35 -1.05 -15.45
N THR A 130 31.86 -1.99 -14.65
CA THR A 130 32.34 -3.30 -15.13
C THR A 130 31.22 -4.34 -15.26
N SER A 131 30.03 -4.02 -14.72
CA SER A 131 28.85 -4.87 -14.74
C SER A 131 27.58 -4.06 -14.98
N GLN A 132 26.47 -4.73 -15.28
CA GLN A 132 25.17 -4.08 -15.46
C GLN A 132 24.60 -3.62 -14.11
N GLY A 133 24.11 -2.38 -14.03
CA GLY A 133 23.43 -1.83 -12.85
C GLY A 133 24.15 -0.64 -12.20
N PRO A 134 25.42 -0.77 -11.78
CA PRO A 134 26.16 0.31 -11.15
C PRO A 134 26.20 1.59 -12.01
N PRO A 135 26.04 2.78 -11.41
CA PRO A 135 26.00 4.02 -12.16
C PRO A 135 27.39 4.40 -12.70
N TYR A 136 27.41 4.96 -13.91
CA TYR A 136 28.63 5.50 -14.51
C TYR A 136 28.99 6.86 -13.91
N CYS A 137 27.97 7.65 -13.54
CA CYS A 137 28.10 8.92 -12.85
C CYS A 137 27.77 8.73 -11.36
N PHE A 138 28.74 8.90 -10.48
CA PHE A 138 28.59 8.64 -9.05
C PHE A 138 29.23 9.72 -8.19
N PHE A 139 28.78 9.82 -6.94
CA PHE A 139 29.35 10.77 -5.98
C PHE A 139 30.80 10.42 -5.65
N PRO A 140 31.69 11.42 -5.47
CA PRO A 140 33.05 11.17 -4.98
C PRO A 140 33.04 10.65 -3.54
N ALA A 141 34.07 9.88 -3.16
CA ALA A 141 34.13 9.16 -1.88
C ALA A 141 34.09 10.07 -0.64
N ASP A 142 34.49 11.33 -0.77
CA ASP A 142 34.57 12.32 0.30
C ASP A 142 33.49 13.41 0.22
N TYR A 143 32.45 13.22 -0.61
CA TYR A 143 31.33 14.17 -0.66
C TYR A 143 30.64 14.26 0.71
N SER A 144 30.59 15.47 1.28
CA SER A 144 29.87 15.76 2.52
C SER A 144 28.91 16.93 2.33
N GLY A 145 27.61 16.64 2.31
CA GLY A 145 26.56 17.65 2.11
C GLY A 145 26.34 18.55 3.33
N TYR A 146 26.27 17.93 4.52
CA TYR A 146 26.02 18.60 5.79
C TYR A 146 26.96 18.09 6.88
N ILE A 147 27.16 18.93 7.88
CA ILE A 147 27.73 18.55 9.17
C ILE A 147 26.72 18.85 10.28
N ALA A 148 26.79 18.07 11.37
CA ALA A 148 26.02 18.32 12.58
C ALA A 148 26.86 19.04 13.64
N PHE A 149 26.25 20.00 14.32
CA PHE A 149 26.77 20.70 15.48
C PHE A 149 25.65 20.86 16.52
N ASN A 150 25.99 21.32 17.73
CA ASN A 150 25.04 21.41 18.85
C ASN A 150 24.29 20.09 19.14
N VAL A 151 24.97 18.94 18.97
CA VAL A 151 24.36 17.62 19.19
C VAL A 151 24.08 17.46 20.69
N LYS A 152 22.80 17.32 21.04
CA LYS A 152 22.32 17.11 22.41
C LYS A 152 21.59 15.79 22.50
N THR A 153 22.04 14.93 23.39
CA THR A 153 21.39 13.64 23.70
C THR A 153 20.74 13.72 25.08
N THR A 154 19.48 13.33 25.15
CA THR A 154 18.68 13.28 26.39
C THR A 154 17.94 11.94 26.46
N PRO A 155 17.35 11.58 27.62
CA PRO A 155 16.47 10.41 27.71
C PRO A 155 15.23 10.46 26.79
N PHE A 156 14.91 11.64 26.26
CA PHE A 156 13.77 11.87 25.37
C PHE A 156 14.15 11.77 23.89
N GLY A 157 15.44 11.78 23.55
CA GLY A 157 15.86 11.83 22.15
C GLY A 157 17.17 12.55 21.90
N VAL A 158 17.46 12.79 20.63
CA VAL A 158 18.64 13.50 20.15
C VAL A 158 18.22 14.71 19.31
N THR A 159 18.83 15.86 19.52
CA THR A 159 18.67 17.04 18.65
C THR A 159 20.02 17.49 18.12
N ALA A 160 20.08 17.98 16.89
CA ALA A 160 21.27 18.62 16.35
C ALA A 160 20.88 19.72 15.35
N ASP A 161 21.74 20.72 15.22
CA ASP A 161 21.66 21.67 14.11
C ASP A 161 22.55 21.16 12.99
N LEU A 162 22.08 21.25 11.74
CA LEU A 162 22.84 20.83 10.57
C LEU A 162 23.19 22.06 9.74
N ALA A 163 24.48 22.21 9.43
CA ALA A 163 24.98 23.25 8.54
C ALA A 163 25.49 22.62 7.26
N ARG A 164 25.08 23.20 6.14
CA ARG A 164 25.51 22.80 4.82
C ARG A 164 26.99 23.14 4.59
N THR A 165 27.75 22.20 4.07
CA THR A 165 29.20 22.35 3.80
C THR A 165 29.56 22.33 2.33
N THR A 166 28.74 21.68 1.51
CA THR A 166 28.94 21.58 0.04
C THR A 166 27.61 21.87 -0.63
N ALA A 167 27.54 22.67 -1.69
CA ALA A 167 26.30 22.89 -2.46
C ALA A 167 25.76 21.58 -3.06
N THR A 168 24.44 21.42 -3.18
CA THR A 168 23.88 20.27 -3.91
C THR A 168 23.83 20.50 -5.40
N LEU A 169 23.55 19.41 -6.09
CA LEU A 169 23.26 19.33 -7.51
C LEU A 169 21.89 19.94 -7.87
N PHE A 170 21.00 20.17 -6.91
CA PHE A 170 19.60 20.53 -7.13
C PHE A 170 19.20 21.77 -6.32
N PRO A 171 19.60 22.99 -6.73
CA PRO A 171 19.23 24.21 -6.02
C PRO A 171 17.71 24.51 -6.11
N PRO A 172 17.16 25.36 -5.23
CA PRO A 172 17.86 26.03 -4.13
C PRO A 172 18.09 25.09 -2.93
N ASP A 173 19.30 25.17 -2.39
CA ASP A 173 19.69 24.47 -1.17
C ASP A 173 19.09 25.12 0.08
N ILE A 174 18.84 24.31 1.11
CA ILE A 174 18.53 24.82 2.45
C ILE A 174 19.83 24.84 3.26
N GLU A 175 20.28 26.00 3.73
CA GLU A 175 21.62 26.10 4.33
C GLU A 175 21.69 25.54 5.75
N THR A 176 20.60 25.68 6.51
CA THR A 176 20.51 25.25 7.91
C THR A 176 19.29 24.36 8.09
N LEU A 177 19.47 23.20 8.73
CA LEU A 177 18.38 22.30 9.09
C LEU A 177 18.42 21.97 10.57
N LYS A 178 17.32 21.41 11.06
CA LYS A 178 17.25 20.82 12.40
C LYS A 178 16.99 19.34 12.30
N LEU A 179 17.81 18.55 13.01
CA LEU A 179 17.57 17.15 13.29
C LEU A 179 16.86 17.02 14.64
N GLN A 180 15.77 16.28 14.67
CA GLN A 180 15.07 15.87 15.87
C GLN A 180 14.80 14.36 15.81
N ILE A 181 15.40 13.61 16.74
CA ILE A 181 15.15 12.19 16.93
C ILE A 181 14.36 12.02 18.22
N ASP A 182 13.06 11.75 18.11
CA ASP A 182 12.19 11.53 19.27
C ASP A 182 12.18 10.04 19.66
N PHE A 183 12.48 9.76 20.93
CA PHE A 183 12.25 8.43 21.50
C PHE A 183 10.78 8.34 21.88
N GLN A 184 9.99 7.60 21.10
CA GLN A 184 8.54 7.54 21.27
C GLN A 184 8.11 6.41 22.20
N THR A 185 8.71 5.23 22.01
CA THR A 185 8.52 4.04 22.86
C THR A 185 9.83 3.24 22.94
N GLU A 186 9.87 2.15 23.71
CA GLU A 186 11.02 1.23 23.74
C GLU A 186 11.35 0.62 22.37
N SER A 187 10.37 0.50 21.48
CA SER A 187 10.47 -0.17 20.18
C SER A 187 10.28 0.76 18.98
N ARG A 188 10.06 2.06 19.22
CA ARG A 188 9.79 3.05 18.17
C ARG A 188 10.49 4.36 18.45
N LEU A 189 11.17 4.88 17.43
CA LEU A 189 11.71 6.23 17.38
C LEU A 189 11.31 6.92 16.08
N ARG A 190 11.27 8.26 16.09
CA ARG A 190 10.98 9.09 14.92
C ARG A 190 12.17 9.99 14.63
N ILE A 191 12.68 9.99 13.41
CA ILE A 191 13.77 10.86 12.95
C ILE A 191 13.17 11.89 12.00
N LYS A 192 13.18 13.15 12.41
CA LYS A 192 12.70 14.28 11.60
C LYS A 192 13.85 15.22 11.27
N ILE A 193 14.04 15.53 9.99
CA ILE A 193 14.95 16.57 9.51
C ILE A 193 14.15 17.60 8.72
N PHE A 194 14.23 18.86 9.13
CA PHE A 194 13.37 19.92 8.59
C PHE A 194 14.08 21.28 8.57
N ASP A 195 13.54 22.20 7.78
CA ASP A 195 13.94 23.61 7.76
C ASP A 195 13.33 24.31 9.00
N PRO A 196 14.15 24.85 9.93
CA PRO A 196 13.65 25.52 11.12
C PRO A 196 13.14 26.94 10.86
N GLU A 197 13.47 27.55 9.72
CA GLU A 197 13.11 28.92 9.36
C GLU A 197 11.85 28.97 8.50
N ASN A 198 11.66 27.98 7.62
CA ASN A 198 10.51 27.91 6.72
C ASN A 198 9.76 26.59 6.90
N ALA A 199 8.48 26.68 7.29
CA ALA A 199 7.62 25.50 7.33
C ALA A 199 7.48 24.90 5.93
N ARG A 200 7.74 23.59 5.83
CA ARG A 200 7.59 22.80 4.60
C ARG A 200 6.34 21.92 4.70
N PHE A 201 5.86 21.45 3.55
CA PHE A 201 4.70 20.58 3.52
C PHE A 201 4.94 19.29 4.33
N GLU A 202 3.97 18.93 5.16
CA GLU A 202 3.91 17.68 5.90
C GLU A 202 2.60 16.96 5.58
N PRO A 203 2.63 15.65 5.25
CA PRO A 203 1.41 14.89 5.03
C PRO A 203 0.46 14.99 6.24
N PRO A 204 -0.84 15.29 6.06
CA PRO A 204 -1.82 15.42 7.14
C PRO A 204 -2.27 14.05 7.68
N VAL A 205 -1.32 13.15 7.95
CA VAL A 205 -1.57 11.84 8.56
C VAL A 205 -1.41 11.99 10.07
N ASP A 206 -2.46 11.65 10.80
CA ASP A 206 -2.43 11.62 12.27
C ASP A 206 -1.49 10.50 12.74
N VAL A 207 -0.31 10.91 13.21
CA VAL A 207 0.77 10.03 13.67
C VAL A 207 1.18 10.37 15.10
N PRO A 208 1.71 9.41 15.87
CA PRO A 208 2.24 9.68 17.20
C PRO A 208 3.29 10.80 17.17
N SER A 209 3.09 11.81 18.02
CA SER A 209 3.96 12.97 18.17
C SER A 209 4.60 13.02 19.55
N GLY A 210 5.75 13.70 19.63
CA GLY A 210 6.44 13.94 20.90
C GLY A 210 7.33 12.78 21.34
N SER A 211 8.09 13.06 22.39
CA SER A 211 9.04 12.14 23.00
C SER A 211 8.58 11.72 24.40
N GLN A 212 9.02 10.54 24.81
CA GLN A 212 8.87 10.02 26.17
C GLN A 212 10.25 9.66 26.72
N ALA A 213 10.45 9.78 28.03
CA ALA A 213 11.66 9.28 28.66
C ALA A 213 11.64 7.75 28.61
N VAL A 214 12.42 7.17 27.71
CA VAL A 214 12.47 5.72 27.55
C VAL A 214 13.63 5.17 28.39
N THR A 215 13.32 4.37 29.41
CA THR A 215 14.34 3.84 30.34
C THR A 215 15.14 2.68 29.76
N SER A 216 14.53 1.89 28.88
CA SER A 216 15.13 0.67 28.30
C SER A 216 14.86 0.57 26.79
N PRO A 217 15.38 1.49 25.96
CA PRO A 217 15.15 1.45 24.53
C PRO A 217 15.78 0.19 23.91
N GLN A 218 15.03 -0.47 23.02
CA GLN A 218 15.53 -1.60 22.22
C GLN A 218 16.55 -1.16 21.15
N TYR A 219 16.81 0.14 21.05
CA TYR A 219 17.70 0.77 20.09
C TYR A 219 18.77 1.62 20.78
N LYS A 220 19.90 1.80 20.09
CA LYS A 220 20.94 2.77 20.41
C LYS A 220 21.07 3.75 19.24
N VAL A 221 21.11 5.04 19.53
CA VAL A 221 21.24 6.11 18.54
C VAL A 221 22.59 6.80 18.68
N LYS A 222 23.30 6.96 17.56
CA LYS A 222 24.53 7.75 17.46
C LYS A 222 24.39 8.74 16.30
N VAL A 223 24.70 10.00 16.56
CA VAL A 223 24.83 11.04 15.53
C VAL A 223 26.30 11.42 15.45
N THR A 224 26.87 11.35 14.24
CA THR A 224 28.26 11.76 13.96
C THR A 224 28.25 13.15 13.34
N ASN A 225 29.19 14.01 13.73
CA ASN A 225 29.23 15.42 13.32
C ASN A 225 29.68 15.61 11.86
N SER A 226 30.87 15.11 11.50
CA SER A 226 31.46 15.33 10.18
C SER A 226 32.15 14.05 9.65
N PRO A 227 31.69 13.47 8.53
CA PRO A 227 30.44 13.80 7.84
C PRO A 227 29.21 13.51 8.74
N PHE A 228 28.14 14.28 8.56
CA PHE A 228 26.89 14.05 9.27
C PHE A 228 26.36 12.63 9.01
N ASN A 229 26.12 11.86 10.07
CA ASN A 229 25.52 10.53 9.96
C ASN A 229 24.58 10.21 11.12
N ILE A 230 23.54 9.43 10.83
CA ILE A 230 22.64 8.85 11.82
C ILE A 230 22.82 7.33 11.82
N VAL A 231 23.07 6.77 13.00
CA VAL A 231 23.21 5.33 13.20
C VAL A 231 22.26 4.90 14.30
N VAL A 232 21.36 3.98 13.96
CA VAL A 232 20.46 3.26 14.85
C VAL A 232 20.84 1.78 14.79
N THR A 233 21.13 1.21 15.96
CA THR A 233 21.43 -0.21 16.11
C THR A 233 20.49 -0.85 17.11
N ARG A 234 20.18 -2.13 16.94
CA ARG A 234 19.45 -2.90 17.94
C ARG A 234 20.31 -3.06 19.19
N ALA A 235 19.80 -2.67 20.35
CA ALA A 235 20.54 -2.63 21.59
C ALA A 235 21.03 -4.02 22.05
N SER A 236 20.23 -5.06 21.81
CA SER A 236 20.49 -6.44 22.25
C SER A 236 21.50 -7.20 21.38
N THR A 237 21.49 -6.98 20.06
CA THR A 237 22.29 -7.75 19.10
C THR A 237 23.40 -6.93 18.44
N GLY A 238 23.31 -5.60 18.47
CA GLY A 238 24.17 -4.72 17.68
C GLY A 238 23.83 -4.67 16.19
N ALA A 239 22.73 -5.31 15.75
CA ALA A 239 22.34 -5.32 14.34
C ALA A 239 22.04 -3.91 13.81
N THR A 240 22.42 -3.65 12.56
CA THR A 240 22.07 -2.42 11.84
C THR A 240 20.57 -2.33 11.66
N VAL A 241 19.98 -1.18 12.03
CA VAL A 241 18.55 -0.88 11.85
C VAL A 241 18.34 0.33 10.93
N PHE A 242 19.15 1.36 11.09
CA PHE A 242 19.20 2.50 10.17
C PHE A 242 20.60 3.11 10.23
N ASP A 243 21.36 3.10 9.14
CA ASP A 243 22.75 3.58 9.13
C ASP A 243 23.07 4.30 7.83
N THR A 244 23.28 5.62 7.94
CA THR A 244 23.62 6.49 6.81
C THR A 244 25.13 6.51 6.50
N THR A 245 25.97 5.84 7.29
CA THR A 245 27.43 5.94 7.19
C THR A 245 27.95 5.35 5.89
N GLY A 246 28.64 6.14 5.07
CA GLY A 246 29.17 5.68 3.78
C GLY A 246 28.09 5.34 2.75
N MET A 247 26.88 5.90 2.94
CA MET A 247 25.76 5.84 1.98
C MET A 247 25.82 6.98 0.96
N ALA A 248 24.83 7.02 0.06
CA ALA A 248 24.53 8.18 -0.74
C ALA A 248 24.54 9.45 0.13
N PRO A 249 25.14 10.56 -0.35
CA PRO A 249 25.14 11.80 0.38
C PRO A 249 23.75 12.24 0.83
N PHE A 250 23.66 12.70 2.07
CA PHE A 250 22.48 13.39 2.55
C PHE A 250 22.32 14.72 1.81
N ILE A 251 21.18 14.87 1.14
CA ILE A 251 20.84 16.06 0.35
C ILE A 251 19.48 16.55 0.82
N PHE A 252 19.39 17.86 1.02
CA PHE A 252 18.13 18.53 1.31
C PHE A 252 18.11 19.87 0.56
N ALA A 253 17.25 19.95 -0.43
CA ALA A 253 16.95 21.13 -1.23
C ALA A 253 15.43 21.29 -1.37
N ASP A 254 14.97 22.43 -1.91
CA ASP A 254 13.54 22.72 -1.98
C ASP A 254 12.73 21.66 -2.74
N GLN A 255 13.27 21.14 -3.85
CA GLN A 255 12.59 20.14 -4.67
C GLN A 255 13.42 18.86 -4.90
N PHE A 256 14.36 18.57 -4.00
CA PHE A 256 15.11 17.32 -4.01
C PHE A 256 15.65 16.97 -2.62
N LEU A 257 15.16 15.87 -2.05
CA LEU A 257 15.58 15.29 -0.79
C LEU A 257 16.21 13.94 -1.08
N GLN A 258 17.36 13.63 -0.46
CA GLN A 258 17.97 12.30 -0.54
C GLN A 258 18.46 11.85 0.83
N ILE A 259 18.12 10.62 1.21
CA ILE A 259 18.67 9.95 2.38
C ILE A 259 18.80 8.44 2.10
N GLY A 260 19.97 7.87 2.42
CA GLY A 260 20.26 6.46 2.24
C GLY A 260 20.45 5.74 3.56
N THR A 261 20.16 4.44 3.58
CA THR A 261 20.47 3.54 4.71
C THR A 261 20.95 2.18 4.23
N LYS A 262 21.88 1.60 4.99
CA LYS A 262 22.24 0.18 4.88
C LYS A 262 21.08 -0.70 5.33
N LEU A 263 21.02 -1.90 4.78
CA LEU A 263 20.15 -2.98 5.26
C LEU A 263 20.92 -3.90 6.22
N SER A 264 20.19 -4.53 7.13
CA SER A 264 20.71 -5.54 8.06
C SER A 264 20.92 -6.90 7.37
N SER A 265 20.13 -7.17 6.33
CA SER A 265 20.25 -8.35 5.46
C SER A 265 19.61 -8.09 4.09
N GLN A 266 19.84 -8.97 3.11
CA GLN A 266 19.21 -8.91 1.79
C GLN A 266 17.68 -9.15 1.80
N TYR A 267 17.08 -9.52 2.94
CA TYR A 267 15.67 -9.87 3.04
C TYR A 267 14.81 -8.63 3.30
N LEU A 268 14.43 -7.95 2.22
CA LEU A 268 13.67 -6.71 2.21
C LEU A 268 12.26 -6.92 1.64
N TYR A 269 11.24 -6.38 2.29
CA TYR A 269 9.82 -6.48 1.90
C TYR A 269 9.15 -5.10 1.94
N GLY A 270 8.09 -4.87 1.17
CA GLY A 270 7.37 -3.59 1.11
C GLY A 270 7.75 -2.74 -0.10
N LEU A 271 7.71 -1.40 0.04
CA LEU A 271 7.94 -0.41 -1.03
C LEU A 271 6.93 -0.53 -2.18
N GLY A 272 5.64 -0.39 -1.83
CA GLY A 272 4.52 -0.50 -2.77
C GLY A 272 3.96 0.86 -3.20
N GLU A 273 3.06 0.90 -4.17
CA GLU A 273 2.51 -0.23 -4.91
C GLU A 273 3.27 -0.45 -6.22
N HIS A 274 3.81 -1.66 -6.41
CA HIS A 274 4.32 -2.09 -7.71
C HIS A 274 4.11 -3.61 -7.86
N ARG A 275 4.15 -4.12 -9.09
CA ARG A 275 4.08 -5.55 -9.36
C ARG A 275 5.49 -6.17 -9.31
N PHE A 276 5.76 -6.97 -8.28
CA PHE A 276 7.01 -7.72 -8.13
C PHE A 276 6.82 -8.92 -7.18
N GLY A 277 7.87 -9.71 -6.98
CA GLY A 277 7.89 -10.77 -5.96
C GLY A 277 7.91 -10.21 -4.54
N PHE A 278 7.33 -10.93 -3.56
CA PHE A 278 7.18 -10.41 -2.19
C PHE A 278 8.51 -10.01 -1.55
N LEU A 279 9.55 -10.83 -1.76
CA LEU A 279 10.92 -10.50 -1.41
C LEU A 279 11.53 -9.61 -2.50
N GLN A 280 12.03 -8.44 -2.11
CA GLN A 280 12.75 -7.54 -3.01
C GLN A 280 14.09 -8.13 -3.43
N ASN A 281 14.45 -7.87 -4.69
CA ASN A 281 15.78 -8.21 -5.20
C ASN A 281 16.72 -7.01 -5.08
N VAL A 282 17.43 -6.91 -3.96
CA VAL A 282 18.33 -5.77 -3.67
C VAL A 282 19.57 -5.72 -4.58
N THR A 283 19.86 -6.76 -5.37
CA THR A 283 21.04 -6.77 -6.26
C THR A 283 20.77 -6.25 -7.67
N THR A 284 19.53 -5.84 -7.97
CA THR A 284 19.09 -5.49 -9.33
C THR A 284 19.16 -4.01 -9.66
N TRP A 285 19.64 -3.17 -8.73
CA TRP A 285 19.73 -1.71 -8.96
C TRP A 285 18.37 -1.06 -9.29
N ARG A 286 17.27 -1.66 -8.81
CA ARG A 286 15.90 -1.22 -9.13
C ARG A 286 15.58 0.12 -8.47
N LYS A 287 14.91 0.99 -9.21
CA LYS A 287 14.30 2.24 -8.72
C LYS A 287 12.79 2.03 -8.64
N LEU A 288 12.23 2.10 -7.45
CA LEU A 288 10.80 1.93 -7.19
C LEU A 288 10.15 3.30 -7.01
N VAL A 289 9.31 3.72 -7.95
CA VAL A 289 8.76 5.09 -8.02
C VAL A 289 7.44 5.21 -7.27
N PHE A 290 7.31 6.24 -6.44
CA PHE A 290 6.10 6.60 -5.71
C PHE A 290 5.41 7.79 -6.38
N TRP A 291 4.49 7.49 -7.28
CA TRP A 291 3.59 8.45 -7.92
C TRP A 291 2.33 7.70 -8.35
N ASN A 292 1.21 7.94 -7.68
CA ASN A 292 -0.02 7.17 -7.87
C ASN A 292 -0.50 7.27 -9.31
N ARG A 293 -0.73 6.13 -9.95
CA ARG A 293 -0.89 6.11 -11.39
C ARG A 293 -1.93 5.11 -11.86
N ASP A 294 -2.85 5.61 -12.67
CA ASP A 294 -3.72 4.78 -13.49
C ASP A 294 -2.90 4.14 -14.62
N ASP A 295 -2.50 2.90 -14.42
CA ASP A 295 -2.11 2.03 -15.50
C ASP A 295 -2.49 0.59 -15.18
N VAL A 296 -2.49 -0.25 -16.22
CA VAL A 296 -2.49 -1.70 -16.04
C VAL A 296 -1.27 -2.06 -15.19
N PRO A 297 -1.37 -2.90 -14.15
CA PRO A 297 -0.22 -3.13 -13.31
C PRO A 297 0.88 -3.83 -14.11
N ARG A 298 2.09 -3.26 -14.12
CA ARG A 298 3.26 -3.80 -14.84
C ARG A 298 4.40 -4.03 -13.88
N VAL A 299 5.25 -4.99 -14.21
CA VAL A 299 6.43 -5.29 -13.41
C VAL A 299 7.28 -4.03 -13.28
N ASP A 300 7.66 -3.70 -12.05
CA ASP A 300 8.56 -2.60 -11.68
C ASP A 300 8.05 -1.17 -11.90
N ASN A 301 6.85 -0.98 -12.43
CA ASN A 301 6.25 0.35 -12.60
C ASN A 301 5.45 0.79 -11.37
N ASN A 302 5.36 2.11 -11.18
CA ASN A 302 4.50 2.72 -10.17
C ASN A 302 3.02 2.34 -10.41
N GLY A 303 2.36 1.85 -9.36
CA GLY A 303 0.95 1.48 -9.37
C GLY A 303 0.03 2.56 -8.81
N TYR A 304 -1.14 2.15 -8.30
CA TYR A 304 -2.21 3.06 -7.89
C TYR A 304 -1.94 3.74 -6.54
N GLY A 305 -1.15 3.12 -5.67
CA GLY A 305 -0.81 3.63 -4.35
C GLY A 305 0.68 3.84 -4.09
N SER A 306 0.97 4.62 -3.05
CA SER A 306 2.34 4.96 -2.62
C SER A 306 2.53 4.68 -1.13
N HIS A 307 3.41 3.71 -0.84
CA HIS A 307 3.74 3.17 0.49
C HIS A 307 5.26 3.06 0.65
N PRO A 308 5.96 4.18 0.95
CA PRO A 308 7.40 4.22 1.23
C PRO A 308 7.74 3.64 2.61
N PHE A 309 7.30 2.39 2.82
CA PHE A 309 7.56 1.58 4.01
C PHE A 309 8.23 0.28 3.59
N PHE A 310 9.29 -0.09 4.30
CA PHE A 310 9.90 -1.42 4.17
C PHE A 310 10.05 -2.12 5.50
N LEU A 311 10.10 -3.46 5.43
CA LEU A 311 10.49 -4.35 6.52
C LEU A 311 11.77 -5.09 6.13
N ASN A 312 12.75 -5.15 7.01
CA ASN A 312 14.00 -5.86 6.80
C ASN A 312 14.29 -6.85 7.94
N LEU A 313 14.61 -8.09 7.58
CA LEU A 313 14.98 -9.13 8.56
C LEU A 313 16.41 -8.93 9.03
N GLU A 314 16.69 -9.23 10.30
CA GLU A 314 18.01 -9.07 10.90
C GLU A 314 18.81 -10.39 10.95
N PRO A 315 20.16 -10.34 10.92
CA PRO A 315 21.04 -11.50 10.76
C PRO A 315 21.10 -12.50 11.94
N ASN A 316 20.14 -12.48 12.87
CA ASN A 316 20.00 -13.45 13.97
C ASN A 316 18.55 -13.93 14.13
N ALA A 317 17.82 -14.07 13.02
CA ALA A 317 16.60 -14.85 13.03
C ALA A 317 16.91 -16.29 13.48
N GLY A 318 16.46 -16.65 14.69
CA GLY A 318 16.94 -17.83 15.40
C GLY A 318 16.71 -19.15 14.64
N ARG A 319 17.35 -20.23 15.13
CA ARG A 319 17.33 -21.61 14.58
C ARG A 319 15.94 -22.28 14.49
N GLU A 320 14.86 -21.54 14.72
CA GLU A 320 13.47 -22.00 14.59
C GLU A 320 12.62 -21.10 13.67
N GLY A 321 13.24 -20.24 12.84
CA GLY A 321 12.54 -19.53 11.77
C GLY A 321 11.75 -18.28 12.17
N VAL A 322 11.92 -17.80 13.41
CA VAL A 322 11.38 -16.50 13.87
C VAL A 322 12.54 -15.62 14.30
N GLY A 323 12.61 -14.42 13.73
CA GLY A 323 13.71 -13.50 13.95
C GLY A 323 13.32 -12.06 14.11
N ASN A 324 14.22 -11.32 14.77
CA ASN A 324 14.14 -9.88 14.83
C ASN A 324 14.02 -9.29 13.42
N ALA A 325 13.20 -8.26 13.32
CA ALA A 325 13.01 -7.48 12.12
C ALA A 325 12.83 -6.03 12.51
N HIS A 326 13.07 -5.14 11.56
CA HIS A 326 12.72 -3.74 11.74
C HIS A 326 11.95 -3.23 10.52
N GLY A 327 11.17 -2.17 10.74
CA GLY A 327 10.49 -1.44 9.70
C GLY A 327 10.96 0.01 9.66
N VAL A 328 11.03 0.57 8.45
CA VAL A 328 11.29 1.99 8.23
C VAL A 328 10.20 2.54 7.32
N LEU A 329 9.47 3.54 7.81
CA LEU A 329 8.52 4.33 7.04
C LEU A 329 9.12 5.71 6.81
N LEU A 330 9.18 6.19 5.57
CA LEU A 330 9.36 7.60 5.25
C LEU A 330 8.01 8.24 4.98
N LEU A 331 7.49 9.06 5.91
CA LEU A 331 6.21 9.74 5.75
C LEU A 331 6.37 10.98 4.85
N ASN A 332 6.35 10.77 3.54
CA ASN A 332 6.44 11.80 2.51
C ASN A 332 5.52 11.43 1.34
N SER A 333 4.67 12.36 0.89
CA SER A 333 3.69 12.14 -0.19
C SER A 333 4.08 12.76 -1.52
N ASN A 334 5.18 13.50 -1.61
CA ASN A 334 5.65 14.03 -2.88
C ASN A 334 6.05 12.90 -3.83
N ALA A 335 6.16 13.20 -5.13
CA ALA A 335 6.75 12.26 -6.08
C ALA A 335 8.16 11.88 -5.63
N GLY A 336 8.48 10.59 -5.65
CA GLY A 336 9.80 10.12 -5.22
C GLY A 336 10.11 8.71 -5.68
N GLU A 337 11.23 8.17 -5.23
CA GLU A 337 11.65 6.80 -5.45
C GLU A 337 12.40 6.20 -4.26
N ALA A 338 12.43 4.88 -4.19
CA ALA A 338 13.39 4.10 -3.43
C ALA A 338 14.32 3.34 -4.39
N ALA A 339 15.59 3.73 -4.43
CA ALA A 339 16.62 3.04 -5.20
C ALA A 339 17.27 1.95 -4.33
N LEU A 340 17.20 0.70 -4.80
CA LEU A 340 17.81 -0.46 -4.17
C LEU A 340 19.17 -0.73 -4.81
N GLN A 341 20.19 -1.09 -4.02
CA GLN A 341 21.47 -1.54 -4.56
C GLN A 341 22.13 -2.60 -3.67
N PRO A 342 23.00 -3.46 -4.23
CA PRO A 342 23.91 -4.26 -3.41
C PRO A 342 24.85 -3.31 -2.65
N TYR A 343 25.13 -3.62 -1.39
CA TYR A 343 26.05 -2.85 -0.58
C TYR A 343 26.65 -3.72 0.53
N GLY A 344 27.88 -3.41 0.92
CA GLY A 344 28.57 -4.07 2.03
C GLY A 344 29.24 -5.40 1.64
N PRO A 345 30.15 -5.91 2.50
CA PRO A 345 30.95 -7.09 2.21
C PRO A 345 30.12 -8.38 2.07
N ASP A 346 28.95 -8.42 2.70
CA ASP A 346 27.98 -9.53 2.65
C ASP A 346 26.86 -9.31 1.63
N ARG A 347 26.88 -8.19 0.89
CA ARG A 347 25.83 -7.76 -0.04
C ARG A 347 24.44 -7.69 0.60
N SER A 348 24.37 -7.35 1.88
CA SER A 348 23.12 -7.07 2.61
C SER A 348 22.23 -6.04 1.90
N GLY A 349 22.83 -5.08 1.20
CA GLY A 349 22.12 -4.12 0.36
C GLY A 349 21.88 -2.76 1.03
N ALA A 350 21.39 -1.81 0.24
CA ALA A 350 21.07 -0.46 0.70
C ALA A 350 19.81 0.07 0.01
N VAL A 351 19.15 1.02 0.67
CA VAL A 351 18.00 1.77 0.14
C VAL A 351 18.34 3.24 0.15
N THR A 352 18.18 3.92 -0.99
CA THR A 352 18.27 5.39 -1.09
C THR A 352 16.91 5.95 -1.46
N PHE A 353 16.32 6.75 -0.58
CA PHE A 353 15.10 7.50 -0.87
C PHE A 353 15.45 8.81 -1.56
N ARG A 354 14.70 9.15 -2.62
CA ARG A 354 14.79 10.43 -3.32
C ARG A 354 13.40 11.01 -3.52
N PHE A 355 13.12 12.18 -2.97
CA PHE A 355 11.79 12.80 -3.02
C PHE A 355 11.88 14.23 -3.54
N THR A 356 10.83 14.65 -4.22
CA THR A 356 10.77 15.94 -4.91
C THR A 356 10.28 17.08 -4.01
N GLY A 357 9.99 16.85 -2.73
CA GLY A 357 9.49 17.89 -1.84
C GLY A 357 9.27 17.39 -0.41
N GLY A 358 8.60 18.22 0.39
CA GLY A 358 8.29 17.89 1.79
C GLY A 358 9.53 17.92 2.68
N LEU A 359 9.63 16.98 3.62
CA LEU A 359 10.75 16.83 4.54
C LEU A 359 11.12 15.36 4.78
N ILE A 360 12.16 15.10 5.57
CA ILE A 360 12.52 13.74 5.97
C ILE A 360 11.85 13.45 7.32
N ASP A 361 10.81 12.61 7.31
CA ASP A 361 10.11 12.16 8.51
C ASP A 361 10.07 10.64 8.55
N LEU A 362 11.00 10.05 9.28
CA LEU A 362 11.18 8.61 9.34
C LEU A 362 10.65 8.04 10.65
N PHE A 363 9.89 6.96 10.57
CA PHE A 363 9.57 6.11 11.72
C PHE A 363 10.38 4.83 11.63
N VAL A 364 11.15 4.53 12.69
CA VAL A 364 11.95 3.32 12.80
C VAL A 364 11.32 2.42 13.86
N LEU A 365 10.95 1.21 13.46
CA LEU A 365 10.11 0.28 14.21
C LEU A 365 10.89 -1.01 14.48
N LEU A 366 11.23 -1.30 15.73
CA LEU A 366 11.99 -2.50 16.10
C LEU A 366 11.04 -3.58 16.60
N GLY A 367 10.90 -4.65 15.82
CA GLY A 367 10.11 -5.81 16.21
C GLY A 367 11.00 -6.99 16.59
N ASP A 368 10.55 -7.78 17.55
CA ASP A 368 11.18 -9.08 17.85
C ASP A 368 10.75 -10.16 16.83
N THR A 369 9.70 -9.85 16.05
CA THR A 369 9.20 -10.65 14.91
C THR A 369 8.73 -9.74 13.76
N PRO A 370 8.66 -10.23 12.50
CA PRO A 370 8.07 -9.46 11.40
C PRO A 370 6.61 -9.04 11.67
N LEU A 371 5.84 -9.88 12.36
CA LEU A 371 4.46 -9.56 12.75
C LEU A 371 4.40 -8.36 13.69
N SER A 372 5.29 -8.29 14.69
CA SER A 372 5.34 -7.15 15.61
C SER A 372 5.73 -5.84 14.91
N VAL A 373 6.53 -5.90 13.84
CA VAL A 373 6.81 -4.71 13.00
C VAL A 373 5.52 -4.20 12.35
N GLY A 374 4.69 -5.10 11.79
CA GLY A 374 3.37 -4.72 11.24
C GLY A 374 2.42 -4.13 12.29
N GLN A 375 2.45 -4.65 13.52
CA GLN A 375 1.69 -4.08 14.64
C GLN A 375 2.19 -2.68 15.01
N LEU A 376 3.50 -2.48 15.13
CA LEU A 376 4.10 -1.17 15.39
C LEU A 376 3.79 -0.17 14.27
N TYR A 377 3.79 -0.62 13.01
CA TYR A 377 3.45 0.21 11.86
C TYR A 377 2.00 0.69 11.93
N THR A 378 1.05 -0.22 12.18
CA THR A 378 -0.37 0.15 12.34
C THR A 378 -0.64 1.00 13.60
N GLN A 379 0.22 0.97 14.62
CA GLN A 379 0.15 1.93 15.74
C GLN A 379 0.60 3.34 15.33
N VAL A 380 1.44 3.48 14.30
CA VAL A 380 1.84 4.77 13.74
C VAL A 380 0.77 5.30 12.80
N VAL A 381 0.39 4.50 11.81
CA VAL A 381 -0.44 4.96 10.69
C VAL A 381 -1.94 4.74 10.90
N GLY A 382 -2.30 4.14 12.04
CA GLY A 382 -3.66 3.77 12.44
C GLY A 382 -4.04 2.33 12.10
N ALA A 383 -4.80 1.71 12.99
CA ALA A 383 -5.28 0.35 12.83
C ALA A 383 -6.26 0.23 11.65
N PRO A 384 -6.25 -0.91 10.92
CA PRO A 384 -7.21 -1.15 9.85
C PRO A 384 -8.65 -1.08 10.36
N TYR A 385 -9.55 -0.55 9.54
CA TYR A 385 -10.98 -0.56 9.86
C TYR A 385 -11.50 -1.99 9.91
N MET A 386 -12.49 -2.23 10.76
CA MET A 386 -13.16 -3.53 10.82
C MET A 386 -14.24 -3.61 9.72
N PRO A 387 -14.14 -4.51 8.74
CA PRO A 387 -15.18 -4.67 7.72
C PRO A 387 -16.48 -5.21 8.33
N PRO A 388 -17.64 -4.96 7.70
CA PRO A 388 -18.85 -5.71 8.01
C PRO A 388 -18.70 -7.17 7.54
N PHE A 389 -19.27 -8.12 8.28
CA PHE A 389 -19.07 -9.55 8.01
C PHE A 389 -19.45 -9.96 6.56
N TRP A 390 -20.53 -9.38 6.02
CA TRP A 390 -21.00 -9.68 4.66
C TRP A 390 -20.00 -9.28 3.57
N SER A 391 -19.08 -8.33 3.83
CA SER A 391 -18.05 -7.94 2.85
C SER A 391 -16.87 -8.92 2.79
N LEU A 392 -16.91 -10.00 3.57
CA LEU A 392 -16.00 -11.14 3.47
C LEU A 392 -16.60 -12.27 2.61
N GLY A 393 -17.88 -12.15 2.23
CA GLY A 393 -18.52 -13.06 1.28
C GLY A 393 -17.95 -12.90 -0.13
N PHE A 394 -18.48 -13.66 -1.09
CA PHE A 394 -18.09 -13.52 -2.49
C PHE A 394 -18.81 -12.35 -3.17
N HIS A 395 -18.07 -11.56 -3.94
CA HIS A 395 -18.55 -10.38 -4.68
C HIS A 395 -18.52 -10.65 -6.19
N LEU A 396 -19.58 -10.25 -6.91
CA LEU A 396 -19.67 -10.41 -8.36
C LEU A 396 -19.89 -9.07 -9.06
N CYS A 397 -19.03 -8.76 -10.03
CA CYS A 397 -19.03 -7.52 -10.80
C CYS A 397 -18.65 -7.79 -12.26
N ARG A 398 -18.93 -6.81 -13.13
CA ARG A 398 -18.25 -6.61 -14.43
C ARG A 398 -18.50 -5.18 -14.91
N TRP A 399 -17.63 -4.69 -15.75
CA TRP A 399 -17.96 -3.61 -16.67
C TRP A 399 -18.85 -4.18 -17.80
N GLY A 400 -20.06 -3.64 -17.94
CA GLY A 400 -20.94 -3.97 -19.06
C GLY A 400 -21.94 -5.10 -18.79
N TYR A 401 -22.70 -5.03 -17.69
CA TYR A 401 -24.00 -5.71 -17.60
C TYR A 401 -25.04 -5.06 -18.53
N ASN A 402 -24.84 -3.79 -18.86
CA ASN A 402 -25.52 -2.96 -19.87
C ASN A 402 -27.01 -2.67 -19.64
N SER A 403 -27.70 -3.42 -18.79
CA SER A 403 -29.13 -3.24 -18.52
C SER A 403 -29.59 -3.93 -17.23
N SER A 404 -30.79 -3.55 -16.78
CA SER A 404 -31.52 -4.21 -15.69
C SER A 404 -31.71 -5.71 -15.97
N GLU A 405 -32.03 -6.06 -17.22
CA GLU A 405 -32.27 -7.42 -17.68
C GLU A 405 -30.97 -8.24 -17.65
N GLY A 406 -29.87 -7.66 -18.14
CA GLY A 406 -28.54 -8.28 -18.11
C GLY A 406 -28.07 -8.57 -16.68
N LEU A 407 -28.24 -7.59 -15.78
CA LEU A 407 -27.93 -7.73 -14.36
C LEU A 407 -28.79 -8.81 -13.70
N SER A 408 -30.11 -8.77 -13.92
CA SER A 408 -31.06 -9.76 -13.37
C SER A 408 -30.75 -11.18 -13.84
N ALA A 409 -30.35 -11.36 -15.10
CA ALA A 409 -29.97 -12.67 -15.64
C ALA A 409 -28.71 -13.23 -14.96
N VAL A 410 -27.75 -12.36 -14.59
CA VAL A 410 -26.53 -12.75 -13.86
C VAL A 410 -26.88 -13.18 -12.43
N ILE A 411 -27.70 -12.39 -11.75
CA ILE A 411 -28.17 -12.73 -10.39
C ILE A 411 -28.90 -14.07 -10.41
N LYS A 412 -29.85 -14.23 -11.35
CA LYS A 412 -30.66 -15.44 -11.47
C LYS A 412 -29.79 -16.67 -11.72
N ARG A 413 -28.89 -16.66 -12.71
CA ARG A 413 -28.10 -17.87 -13.04
C ARG A 413 -27.18 -18.31 -11.91
N ASN A 414 -26.64 -17.37 -11.12
CA ASN A 414 -25.78 -17.70 -9.98
C ASN A 414 -26.59 -18.28 -8.82
N ARG A 415 -27.78 -17.75 -8.55
CA ARG A 415 -28.72 -18.33 -7.58
C ARG A 415 -29.21 -19.72 -8.02
N ASP A 416 -29.58 -19.88 -9.29
CA ASP A 416 -29.99 -21.18 -9.87
C ASP A 416 -28.88 -22.24 -9.74
N ALA A 417 -27.62 -21.82 -9.90
CA ALA A 417 -26.44 -22.67 -9.73
C ALA A 417 -25.98 -22.81 -8.26
N ALA A 418 -26.70 -22.22 -7.31
CA ALA A 418 -26.39 -22.21 -5.89
C ALA A 418 -24.96 -21.71 -5.57
N ILE A 419 -24.45 -20.73 -6.33
CA ILE A 419 -23.18 -20.08 -6.04
C ILE A 419 -23.35 -19.19 -4.80
N PRO A 420 -22.59 -19.40 -3.71
CA PRO A 420 -22.65 -18.53 -2.54
C PRO A 420 -22.00 -17.19 -2.90
N TYR A 421 -22.78 -16.12 -2.96
CA TYR A 421 -22.25 -14.76 -3.11
C TYR A 421 -23.14 -13.73 -2.41
N ASP A 422 -22.53 -12.84 -1.65
CA ASP A 422 -23.21 -11.90 -0.77
C ASP A 422 -23.51 -10.57 -1.46
N VAL A 423 -22.70 -10.19 -2.46
CA VAL A 423 -22.68 -8.80 -2.96
C VAL A 423 -22.71 -8.74 -4.48
N GLN A 424 -23.72 -8.08 -5.02
CA GLN A 424 -23.79 -7.71 -6.43
C GLN A 424 -23.27 -6.28 -6.62
N TRP A 425 -22.55 -6.05 -7.71
CA TRP A 425 -21.98 -4.75 -8.05
C TRP A 425 -22.49 -4.25 -9.41
N ASN A 426 -22.41 -2.95 -9.64
CA ASN A 426 -22.37 -2.37 -10.98
C ASN A 426 -21.16 -1.43 -11.11
N ASP A 427 -20.58 -1.47 -12.30
CA ASP A 427 -19.58 -0.52 -12.80
C ASP A 427 -20.27 0.76 -13.31
N ILE A 428 -19.58 1.66 -14.03
CA ILE A 428 -20.15 2.90 -14.60
C ILE A 428 -21.40 2.69 -15.49
N ASP A 429 -21.70 1.46 -15.93
CA ASP A 429 -22.80 1.18 -16.84
C ASP A 429 -24.18 1.47 -16.24
N TYR A 430 -24.32 1.48 -14.91
CA TYR A 430 -25.59 1.88 -14.27
C TYR A 430 -25.89 3.37 -14.41
N MET A 431 -24.87 4.22 -14.55
CA MET A 431 -24.97 5.67 -14.51
C MET A 431 -25.66 6.23 -15.76
N ASP A 432 -26.30 7.40 -15.65
CA ASP A 432 -26.71 8.15 -16.85
C ASP A 432 -25.48 8.80 -17.48
N GLN A 433 -25.08 8.37 -18.67
CA GLN A 433 -23.92 8.90 -19.39
C GLN A 433 -22.63 8.96 -18.54
N TYR A 434 -22.41 7.96 -17.68
CA TYR A 434 -21.24 7.84 -16.80
C TYR A 434 -21.10 8.98 -15.78
N LYS A 435 -22.18 9.70 -15.46
CA LYS A 435 -22.19 10.77 -14.45
C LYS A 435 -22.49 10.16 -13.08
N ASP A 436 -21.62 10.40 -12.10
CA ASP A 436 -21.87 10.00 -10.71
C ASP A 436 -23.21 10.51 -10.18
N TRP A 437 -23.75 9.80 -9.19
CA TRP A 437 -25.00 10.16 -8.50
C TRP A 437 -26.23 10.20 -9.42
N THR A 438 -26.15 9.50 -10.56
CA THR A 438 -27.25 9.28 -11.49
C THR A 438 -27.40 7.79 -11.80
N TYR A 439 -28.54 7.39 -12.35
CA TYR A 439 -28.68 6.08 -12.98
C TYR A 439 -29.51 6.20 -14.26
N SER A 440 -29.18 5.38 -15.26
CA SER A 440 -29.83 5.40 -16.56
C SER A 440 -31.29 4.95 -16.45
N GLN A 441 -32.22 5.86 -16.73
CA GLN A 441 -33.64 5.53 -16.83
C GLN A 441 -33.99 4.72 -18.08
N GLN A 442 -33.06 4.60 -19.03
CA GLN A 442 -33.23 3.82 -20.25
C GLN A 442 -32.83 2.36 -20.01
N ASN A 443 -31.61 2.14 -19.53
CA ASN A 443 -31.02 0.81 -19.40
C ASN A 443 -31.25 0.21 -18.01
N PHE A 444 -31.28 1.04 -16.97
CA PHE A 444 -31.32 0.65 -15.56
C PHE A 444 -32.61 1.07 -14.83
N LYS A 445 -33.72 1.23 -15.58
CA LYS A 445 -35.03 1.64 -15.02
C LYS A 445 -35.51 0.78 -13.83
N ASN A 446 -35.20 -0.52 -13.84
CA ASN A 446 -35.66 -1.47 -12.83
C ASN A 446 -34.61 -1.67 -11.71
N LEU A 447 -33.52 -0.91 -11.71
CA LEU A 447 -32.44 -1.07 -10.73
C LEU A 447 -32.92 -0.94 -9.27
N PRO A 448 -33.81 0.01 -8.88
CA PRO A 448 -34.34 0.06 -7.52
C PRO A 448 -35.03 -1.25 -7.09
N SER A 449 -35.80 -1.87 -8.00
CA SER A 449 -36.47 -3.15 -7.74
C SER A 449 -35.49 -4.32 -7.64
N ILE A 450 -34.41 -4.30 -8.42
CA ILE A 450 -33.34 -5.31 -8.34
C ILE A 450 -32.62 -5.23 -6.99
N ILE A 451 -32.33 -4.02 -6.51
CA ILE A 451 -31.72 -3.81 -5.18
C ILE A 451 -32.67 -4.30 -4.09
N ALA A 452 -33.97 -3.98 -4.18
CA ALA A 452 -34.96 -4.49 -3.24
C ALA A 452 -35.02 -6.03 -3.23
N ASP A 453 -34.92 -6.70 -4.39
CA ASP A 453 -34.81 -8.16 -4.48
C ASP A 453 -33.52 -8.70 -3.83
N LEU A 454 -32.36 -8.07 -4.09
CA LEU A 454 -31.10 -8.44 -3.44
C LEU A 454 -31.24 -8.37 -1.91
N HIS A 455 -31.75 -7.26 -1.38
CA HIS A 455 -31.98 -7.08 0.06
C HIS A 455 -33.00 -8.07 0.63
N GLY A 456 -34.08 -8.35 -0.10
CA GLY A 456 -35.07 -9.37 0.25
C GLY A 456 -34.46 -10.76 0.40
N ASN A 457 -33.47 -11.08 -0.44
CA ASN A 457 -32.69 -12.32 -0.42
C ASN A 457 -31.40 -12.22 0.44
N LYS A 458 -31.31 -11.21 1.31
CA LYS A 458 -30.19 -10.99 2.25
C LYS A 458 -28.83 -10.72 1.61
N GLN A 459 -28.79 -10.43 0.31
CA GLN A 459 -27.62 -9.94 -0.40
C GLN A 459 -27.46 -8.42 -0.24
N ARG A 460 -26.36 -7.88 -0.74
CA ARG A 460 -25.98 -6.46 -0.70
C ARG A 460 -25.66 -5.94 -2.09
N TYR A 461 -25.67 -4.63 -2.23
CA TYR A 461 -25.39 -3.95 -3.48
C TYR A 461 -24.33 -2.87 -3.31
N ILE A 462 -23.26 -2.91 -4.11
CA ILE A 462 -22.21 -1.87 -4.12
C ILE A 462 -22.20 -1.17 -5.48
N ILE A 463 -22.11 0.15 -5.45
CA ILE A 463 -21.97 0.98 -6.64
C ILE A 463 -20.53 1.50 -6.77
N MET A 464 -20.09 1.69 -8.01
CA MET A 464 -18.94 2.54 -8.30
C MET A 464 -19.30 4.02 -8.19
N ALA A 465 -18.37 4.82 -7.68
CA ALA A 465 -18.40 6.27 -7.66
C ALA A 465 -17.01 6.82 -8.00
N ASP A 466 -16.90 7.53 -9.11
CA ASP A 466 -15.67 8.18 -9.51
C ASP A 466 -15.50 9.51 -8.74
N PRO A 467 -14.30 10.08 -8.66
CA PRO A 467 -14.12 11.39 -8.05
C PRO A 467 -14.52 12.51 -9.01
N ALA A 468 -14.28 12.34 -10.32
CA ALA A 468 -14.34 13.42 -11.30
C ALA A 468 -15.79 13.71 -11.74
N ILE A 469 -16.24 14.94 -11.53
CA ILE A 469 -17.64 15.35 -11.72
C ILE A 469 -17.79 16.03 -13.09
N SER A 470 -18.70 15.52 -13.94
CA SER A 470 -18.96 16.10 -15.27
C SER A 470 -19.25 17.59 -15.19
N SER A 471 -18.64 18.39 -16.07
CA SER A 471 -18.68 19.86 -16.03
C SER A 471 -19.32 20.49 -17.26
N SER A 472 -19.88 19.69 -18.17
CA SER A 472 -20.29 20.13 -19.52
C SER A 472 -21.78 20.44 -19.64
N GLN A 473 -22.59 20.11 -18.63
CA GLN A 473 -24.03 20.34 -18.68
C GLN A 473 -24.39 21.81 -18.44
N PRO A 474 -25.50 22.32 -19.01
CA PRO A 474 -26.02 23.64 -18.67
C PRO A 474 -26.30 23.75 -17.17
N ALA A 475 -26.10 24.95 -16.61
CA ALA A 475 -26.32 25.22 -15.19
C ALA A 475 -27.74 24.82 -14.75
N GLY A 476 -27.85 24.08 -13.66
CA GLY A 476 -29.12 23.56 -13.12
C GLY A 476 -29.50 22.17 -13.63
N ASN A 477 -28.77 21.60 -14.60
CA ASN A 477 -29.09 20.28 -15.16
C ASN A 477 -28.28 19.13 -14.55
N TYR A 478 -27.25 19.42 -13.73
CA TYR A 478 -26.46 18.40 -13.07
C TYR A 478 -26.06 18.86 -11.66
N PRO A 479 -26.92 18.59 -10.65
CA PRO A 479 -26.74 19.09 -9.29
C PRO A 479 -25.38 18.82 -8.64
N PRO A 480 -24.71 17.65 -8.82
CA PRO A 480 -23.36 17.45 -8.28
C PRO A 480 -22.37 18.54 -8.71
N PHE A 481 -22.37 18.92 -9.99
CA PHE A 481 -21.49 20.00 -10.46
C PHE A 481 -21.92 21.37 -9.95
N ASP A 482 -23.21 21.67 -10.03
CA ASP A 482 -23.77 22.97 -9.61
C ASP A 482 -23.54 23.24 -8.11
N GLU A 483 -23.78 22.23 -7.27
CA GLU A 483 -23.55 22.29 -5.83
C GLU A 483 -22.05 22.36 -5.50
N GLY A 484 -21.22 21.57 -6.18
CA GLY A 484 -19.77 21.61 -5.99
C GLY A 484 -19.18 22.98 -6.32
N LYS A 485 -19.65 23.59 -7.41
CA LYS A 485 -19.29 24.94 -7.83
C LYS A 485 -19.77 26.00 -6.85
N LYS A 486 -21.00 25.87 -6.34
CA LYS A 486 -21.55 26.78 -5.32
C LYS A 486 -20.75 26.74 -4.02
N LEU A 487 -20.24 25.57 -3.64
CA LEU A 487 -19.42 25.38 -2.44
C LEU A 487 -17.93 25.69 -2.65
N ASP A 488 -17.53 26.03 -3.88
CA ASP A 488 -16.14 26.30 -4.30
C ASP A 488 -15.17 25.16 -3.94
N ILE A 489 -15.62 23.91 -4.12
CA ILE A 489 -14.87 22.72 -3.67
C ILE A 489 -14.00 22.08 -4.75
N PHE A 490 -14.00 22.57 -5.97
CA PHE A 490 -13.20 21.96 -7.04
C PHE A 490 -11.76 22.45 -7.02
N VAL A 491 -10.83 21.55 -7.35
CA VAL A 491 -9.41 21.88 -7.55
C VAL A 491 -9.26 22.99 -8.58
N LYS A 492 -8.37 23.95 -8.31
CA LYS A 492 -8.15 25.12 -9.17
C LYS A 492 -6.84 25.03 -9.93
N ASN A 493 -6.79 25.61 -11.12
CA ASN A 493 -5.54 25.80 -11.85
C ASN A 493 -4.76 27.04 -11.34
N ASP A 494 -3.60 27.31 -11.93
CA ASP A 494 -2.74 28.46 -11.59
C ASP A 494 -3.45 29.83 -11.75
N ASP A 495 -4.47 29.92 -12.61
CA ASP A 495 -5.27 31.14 -12.83
C ASP A 495 -6.41 31.28 -11.81
N GLY A 496 -6.52 30.38 -10.83
CA GLY A 496 -7.59 30.35 -9.84
C GLY A 496 -8.96 29.91 -10.38
N LYS A 497 -9.01 29.35 -11.59
CA LYS A 497 -10.23 28.79 -12.20
C LYS A 497 -10.34 27.31 -11.89
N ILE A 498 -11.56 26.75 -11.93
CA ILE A 498 -11.77 25.30 -11.79
C ILE A 498 -10.94 24.57 -12.84
N LEU A 499 -10.10 23.63 -12.41
CA LEU A 499 -9.34 22.75 -13.29
C LEU A 499 -10.29 21.76 -13.95
N ILE A 500 -10.24 21.68 -15.28
CA ILE A 500 -11.04 20.75 -16.08
C ILE A 500 -10.12 19.72 -16.71
N GLY A 501 -10.32 18.45 -16.39
CA GLY A 501 -9.69 17.31 -17.05
C GLY A 501 -10.72 16.52 -17.87
N LYS A 502 -10.44 15.24 -18.11
CA LYS A 502 -11.34 14.37 -18.87
C LYS A 502 -11.37 12.96 -18.31
N VAL A 503 -12.55 12.42 -18.02
CA VAL A 503 -12.75 11.01 -17.61
C VAL A 503 -13.98 10.46 -18.35
N TRP A 504 -14.66 9.45 -17.80
CA TRP A 504 -15.76 8.73 -18.45
C TRP A 504 -16.91 9.63 -18.95
N PRO A 505 -17.42 10.63 -18.19
CA PRO A 505 -18.50 11.49 -18.68
C PRO A 505 -18.00 12.65 -19.56
N GLY A 506 -16.76 12.62 -20.04
CA GLY A 506 -16.14 13.69 -20.83
C GLY A 506 -15.42 14.70 -19.94
N GLU A 507 -15.61 15.99 -20.20
CA GLU A 507 -14.99 17.06 -19.40
C GLU A 507 -15.47 17.02 -17.96
N THR A 508 -14.52 17.09 -17.03
CA THR A 508 -14.78 16.88 -15.60
C THR A 508 -13.97 17.83 -14.72
N ALA A 509 -14.57 18.26 -13.62
CA ALA A 509 -13.89 18.94 -12.51
C ALA A 509 -13.58 17.94 -11.39
N PHE A 510 -12.49 18.17 -10.66
CA PHE A 510 -12.02 17.29 -9.59
C PHE A 510 -12.34 17.89 -8.23
N PRO A 511 -13.18 17.25 -7.38
CA PRO A 511 -13.40 17.66 -6.01
C PRO A 511 -12.10 17.67 -5.21
N ASP A 512 -11.87 18.74 -4.47
CA ASP A 512 -10.81 18.80 -3.48
C ASP A 512 -11.30 18.15 -2.17
N PHE A 513 -10.93 16.88 -1.96
CA PHE A 513 -11.29 16.15 -0.75
C PHE A 513 -10.53 16.60 0.52
N PHE A 514 -9.58 17.53 0.41
CA PHE A 514 -8.97 18.22 1.54
C PHE A 514 -9.79 19.45 1.99
N HIS A 515 -10.73 19.91 1.16
CA HIS A 515 -11.53 21.08 1.44
C HIS A 515 -12.43 20.87 2.68
N PRO A 516 -12.58 21.86 3.58
CA PRO A 516 -13.44 21.74 4.76
C PRO A 516 -14.89 21.35 4.45
N ASN A 517 -15.41 21.78 3.30
CA ASN A 517 -16.76 21.44 2.81
C ASN A 517 -16.85 20.11 2.04
N ALA A 518 -15.74 19.41 1.79
CA ALA A 518 -15.75 18.17 1.00
C ALA A 518 -16.67 17.10 1.60
N TYR A 519 -16.65 16.94 2.92
CA TYR A 519 -17.56 16.02 3.63
C TYR A 519 -19.02 16.40 3.42
N ASN A 520 -19.38 17.67 3.60
CA ASN A 520 -20.77 18.11 3.47
C ASN A 520 -21.29 17.92 2.03
N TYR A 521 -20.45 18.26 1.04
CA TYR A 521 -20.75 18.04 -0.36
C TYR A 521 -20.96 16.55 -0.67
N TRP A 522 -19.96 15.71 -0.35
CA TRP A 522 -19.98 14.29 -0.68
C TRP A 522 -21.10 13.54 0.04
N TYR A 523 -21.35 13.87 1.31
CA TYR A 523 -22.47 13.33 2.07
C TYR A 523 -23.81 13.72 1.46
N SER A 524 -23.99 14.98 1.06
CA SER A 524 -25.22 15.43 0.39
C SER A 524 -25.48 14.62 -0.88
N GLN A 525 -24.47 14.48 -1.75
CA GLN A 525 -24.62 13.71 -3.00
C GLN A 525 -24.97 12.24 -2.72
N ALA A 526 -24.20 11.60 -1.83
CA ALA A 526 -24.40 10.21 -1.45
C ALA A 526 -25.78 9.98 -0.81
N LYS A 527 -26.23 10.87 0.08
CA LYS A 527 -27.52 10.77 0.76
C LYS A 527 -28.68 10.90 -0.23
N GLN A 528 -28.64 11.93 -1.08
CA GLN A 528 -29.68 12.14 -2.09
C GLN A 528 -29.79 10.98 -3.08
N PHE A 529 -28.64 10.37 -3.43
CA PHE A 529 -28.62 9.21 -4.31
C PHE A 529 -29.08 7.94 -3.58
N HIS A 530 -28.64 7.72 -2.34
CA HIS A 530 -29.04 6.58 -1.52
C HIS A 530 -30.57 6.54 -1.29
N ASP A 531 -31.22 7.70 -1.17
CA ASP A 531 -32.69 7.79 -1.04
C ASP A 531 -33.44 7.25 -2.28
N LYS A 532 -32.78 7.19 -3.43
CA LYS A 532 -33.32 6.64 -4.69
C LYS A 532 -32.85 5.20 -4.92
N LEU A 533 -31.61 4.90 -4.58
CA LEU A 533 -30.95 3.62 -4.77
C LEU A 533 -30.22 3.25 -3.48
N PRO A 534 -30.81 2.39 -2.61
CA PRO A 534 -30.21 2.05 -1.33
C PRO A 534 -29.04 1.09 -1.52
N PHE A 535 -27.89 1.59 -1.97
CA PHE A 535 -26.63 0.85 -1.98
C PHE A 535 -26.18 0.52 -0.54
N ASP A 536 -25.17 -0.33 -0.38
CA ASP A 536 -24.68 -0.83 0.92
C ASP A 536 -23.19 -0.52 1.17
N GLY A 537 -22.49 -0.01 0.16
CA GLY A 537 -21.08 0.33 0.19
C GLY A 537 -20.65 1.07 -1.06
N LEU A 538 -19.42 1.56 -1.06
CA LEU A 538 -18.85 2.31 -2.20
C LEU A 538 -17.60 1.64 -2.73
N TRP A 539 -17.54 1.57 -4.06
CA TRP A 539 -16.32 1.38 -4.81
C TRP A 539 -15.88 2.74 -5.32
N ILE A 540 -14.75 3.25 -4.83
CA ILE A 540 -14.20 4.53 -5.31
C ILE A 540 -13.02 4.26 -6.25
N ASP A 541 -13.23 4.53 -7.53
CA ASP A 541 -12.28 4.25 -8.60
C ASP A 541 -11.71 5.54 -9.20
N MET A 542 -10.74 5.44 -10.10
CA MET A 542 -10.18 6.58 -10.87
C MET A 542 -9.56 7.68 -9.99
N ASN A 543 -9.14 7.34 -8.77
CA ASN A 543 -8.84 8.27 -7.69
C ASN A 543 -7.37 8.44 -7.36
N GLU A 544 -6.49 8.21 -8.33
CA GLU A 544 -5.09 8.60 -8.25
C GLU A 544 -4.84 10.11 -8.07
N PRO A 545 -5.55 11.06 -8.71
CA PRO A 545 -6.70 10.99 -9.63
C PRO A 545 -6.31 10.74 -11.09
N SER A 546 -7.08 9.90 -11.77
CA SER A 546 -6.90 9.62 -13.20
C SER A 546 -7.50 10.72 -14.09
N SER A 547 -6.84 10.99 -15.20
CA SER A 547 -7.33 11.84 -16.28
C SER A 547 -6.91 11.27 -17.64
N PHE A 548 -7.83 11.26 -18.61
CA PHE A 548 -7.59 10.81 -19.99
C PHE A 548 -6.86 11.85 -20.84
N ILE A 549 -6.61 13.04 -20.29
CA ILE A 549 -5.73 14.06 -20.85
C ILE A 549 -4.70 14.46 -19.79
N ASP A 550 -3.47 14.69 -20.23
CA ASP A 550 -2.38 15.08 -19.33
C ASP A 550 -2.61 16.50 -18.80
N GLY A 551 -2.69 16.62 -17.48
CA GLY A 551 -2.81 17.91 -16.81
C GLY A 551 -4.22 18.49 -16.80
N SER A 552 -4.59 19.21 -17.86
CA SER A 552 -5.91 19.83 -17.96
C SER A 552 -6.27 20.14 -19.41
N ALA A 553 -7.54 20.47 -19.67
CA ALA A 553 -8.01 20.94 -20.97
C ALA A 553 -7.30 22.23 -21.44
N ALA A 554 -6.78 23.04 -20.50
CA ALA A 554 -5.97 24.23 -20.79
C ALA A 554 -4.46 23.93 -20.84
N GLY A 555 -4.05 22.67 -20.65
CA GLY A 555 -2.67 22.27 -20.40
C GLY A 555 -2.21 22.66 -18.99
N CYS A 556 -0.90 22.54 -18.75
CA CYS A 556 -0.26 22.98 -17.50
C CYS A 556 0.74 24.10 -17.79
N SER A 557 0.92 25.01 -16.83
CA SER A 557 1.92 26.08 -16.93
C SER A 557 3.32 25.50 -17.12
N LYS A 558 4.00 25.91 -18.19
CA LYS A 558 5.39 25.50 -18.49
C LYS A 558 6.43 26.18 -17.60
N THR A 559 6.07 27.29 -16.95
CA THR A 559 6.98 28.05 -16.08
C THR A 559 6.83 27.66 -14.61
N SER A 560 5.82 26.86 -14.26
CA SER A 560 5.63 26.39 -12.89
C SER A 560 6.72 25.38 -12.50
N LYS A 561 7.41 25.66 -11.39
CA LYS A 561 8.40 24.77 -10.79
C LYS A 561 7.81 23.43 -10.31
N TYR A 562 6.50 23.37 -10.10
CA TYR A 562 5.80 22.14 -9.70
C TYR A 562 5.51 21.23 -10.90
N ASN A 563 5.16 21.80 -12.06
CA ASN A 563 4.92 21.02 -13.27
C ASN A 563 6.23 20.53 -13.90
N ASN A 564 7.32 21.28 -13.72
CA ASN A 564 8.65 20.99 -14.26
C ASN A 564 9.71 21.10 -13.15
N PRO A 565 9.70 20.20 -12.16
CA PRO A 565 10.67 20.23 -11.07
C PRO A 565 12.07 19.89 -11.57
N PRO A 566 13.13 20.30 -10.86
CA PRO A 566 14.53 20.04 -11.26
C PRO A 566 14.88 18.55 -11.28
N TYR A 567 14.14 17.72 -10.55
CA TYR A 567 14.22 16.27 -10.57
C TYR A 567 12.81 15.69 -10.72
N THR A 568 12.66 14.70 -11.61
CA THR A 568 11.43 13.92 -11.76
C THR A 568 11.80 12.43 -11.79
N PRO A 569 11.23 11.61 -10.89
CA PRO A 569 11.38 10.16 -10.94
C PRO A 569 10.95 9.59 -12.29
N GLY A 570 11.57 8.49 -12.71
CA GLY A 570 11.26 7.84 -13.98
C GLY A 570 9.96 7.04 -13.93
N THR A 571 8.84 7.64 -14.33
CA THR A 571 7.55 6.92 -14.46
C THR A 571 7.49 6.11 -15.76
N ILE A 572 6.42 5.35 -15.96
CA ILE A 572 6.18 4.56 -17.18
C ILE A 572 6.25 5.39 -18.48
N ASP A 573 5.83 6.66 -18.46
CA ASP A 573 5.87 7.56 -19.62
C ASP A 573 7.08 8.50 -19.58
N GLY A 574 8.12 8.09 -18.86
CA GLY A 574 9.34 8.87 -18.64
C GLY A 574 9.22 9.85 -17.47
N ALA A 575 10.00 10.93 -17.54
CA ALA A 575 10.06 11.95 -16.50
C ALA A 575 8.89 12.96 -16.60
N SER A 576 7.67 12.52 -16.31
CA SER A 576 6.47 13.36 -16.35
C SER A 576 5.57 13.14 -15.13
N LEU A 577 5.29 14.22 -14.38
CA LEU A 577 4.34 14.21 -13.27
C LEU A 577 2.90 14.53 -13.70
N VAL A 578 2.68 14.99 -14.93
CA VAL A 578 1.34 15.35 -15.45
C VAL A 578 0.64 14.18 -16.15
N SER A 579 1.38 13.12 -16.45
CA SER A 579 0.88 12.05 -17.30
C SER A 579 -0.26 11.26 -16.64
N LYS A 580 -1.39 11.17 -17.35
CA LYS A 580 -2.64 10.56 -16.87
C LYS A 580 -3.20 11.10 -15.55
N THR A 581 -2.84 12.31 -15.18
CA THR A 581 -3.36 12.97 -13.96
C THR A 581 -3.50 14.47 -14.18
N ILE A 582 -3.82 15.23 -13.14
CA ILE A 582 -3.99 16.67 -13.21
C ILE A 582 -2.66 17.42 -13.00
N CYS A 583 -2.63 18.72 -13.31
CA CYS A 583 -1.38 19.50 -13.18
C CYS A 583 -0.85 19.48 -11.73
N PRO A 584 0.43 19.16 -11.48
CA PRO A 584 1.01 19.22 -10.13
C PRO A 584 0.91 20.60 -9.48
N SER A 585 0.98 21.66 -10.28
CA SER A 585 0.75 23.04 -9.82
C SER A 585 -0.68 23.37 -9.39
N ALA A 586 -1.66 22.51 -9.70
CA ALA A 586 -3.05 22.73 -9.34
C ALA A 586 -3.22 22.89 -7.83
N GLN A 587 -4.13 23.77 -7.43
CA GLN A 587 -4.29 24.20 -6.04
C GLN A 587 -5.47 23.48 -5.40
N HIS A 588 -5.17 22.74 -4.34
CA HIS A 588 -6.13 22.30 -3.34
C HIS A 588 -6.19 23.34 -2.22
N SER A 589 -7.20 23.24 -1.36
CA SER A 589 -7.33 24.07 -0.15
C SER A 589 -6.19 23.91 0.85
N LEU A 590 -5.55 22.72 0.90
CA LEU A 590 -4.48 22.43 1.84
C LEU A 590 -3.07 22.72 1.28
N SER A 591 -2.81 22.36 0.02
CA SER A 591 -1.52 22.60 -0.66
C SER A 591 -1.68 22.43 -2.18
N SER A 592 -0.58 22.49 -2.91
CA SER A 592 -0.52 22.11 -4.31
C SER A 592 -0.75 20.61 -4.52
N HIS A 593 -1.22 20.23 -5.71
CA HIS A 593 -1.38 18.84 -6.11
C HIS A 593 -0.03 18.11 -6.13
N TYR A 594 1.09 18.81 -6.34
CA TYR A 594 2.45 18.31 -6.28
C TYR A 594 2.78 17.64 -4.94
N ASP A 595 2.25 18.18 -3.84
CA ASP A 595 2.40 17.60 -2.50
C ASP A 595 1.33 16.55 -2.19
N LEU A 596 0.13 16.74 -2.73
CA LEU A 596 -1.09 16.01 -2.33
C LEU A 596 -1.51 14.89 -3.27
N HIS A 597 -0.90 14.77 -4.45
CA HIS A 597 -1.30 13.81 -5.49
C HIS A 597 -1.38 12.38 -4.94
N ASN A 598 -0.31 11.88 -4.31
CA ASN A 598 -0.30 10.54 -3.73
C ASN A 598 -1.34 10.34 -2.61
N MET A 599 -1.97 11.41 -2.11
CA MET A 599 -2.98 11.39 -1.06
C MET A 599 -4.40 11.66 -1.56
N TYR A 600 -4.63 11.81 -2.87
CA TYR A 600 -5.97 12.09 -3.41
C TYR A 600 -6.95 10.97 -3.05
N GLY A 601 -6.63 9.70 -3.39
CA GLY A 601 -7.45 8.55 -3.01
C GLY A 601 -7.58 8.36 -1.50
N TRP A 602 -6.52 8.65 -0.73
CA TRP A 602 -6.57 8.62 0.74
C TRP A 602 -7.59 9.62 1.29
N SER A 603 -7.63 10.84 0.75
CA SER A 603 -8.55 11.89 1.19
C SER A 603 -10.00 11.60 0.80
N GLN A 604 -10.22 11.09 -0.41
CA GLN A 604 -11.55 10.62 -0.84
C GLN A 604 -12.04 9.46 0.03
N ALA A 605 -11.17 8.49 0.37
CA ALA A 605 -11.51 7.38 1.24
C ALA A 605 -11.89 7.85 2.66
N ASN A 606 -11.15 8.83 3.22
CA ASN A 606 -11.48 9.43 4.51
C ASN A 606 -12.85 10.14 4.49
N VAL A 607 -13.10 10.98 3.49
CA VAL A 607 -14.39 11.67 3.30
C VAL A 607 -15.54 10.68 3.10
N SER A 608 -15.31 9.64 2.30
CA SER A 608 -16.29 8.57 2.06
C SER A 608 -16.56 7.76 3.34
N ARG A 609 -15.55 7.47 4.16
CA ARG A 609 -15.72 6.76 5.45
C ARG A 609 -16.62 7.55 6.39
N ARG A 610 -16.37 8.86 6.53
CA ARG A 610 -17.22 9.76 7.32
C ARG A 610 -18.65 9.80 6.77
N THR A 611 -18.78 9.85 5.45
CA THR A 611 -20.07 9.85 4.73
C THR A 611 -20.88 8.59 5.04
N LEU A 612 -20.29 7.40 4.86
CA LEU A 612 -20.98 6.12 5.11
C LEU A 612 -21.27 5.89 6.60
N ASN A 613 -20.38 6.29 7.50
CA ASN A 613 -20.66 6.23 8.94
C ASN A 613 -21.90 7.06 9.30
N THR A 614 -22.07 8.23 8.68
CA THR A 614 -23.24 9.08 8.89
C THR A 614 -24.49 8.48 8.23
N LEU A 615 -24.36 8.02 6.98
CA LEU A 615 -25.45 7.47 6.19
C LEU A 615 -26.09 6.22 6.83
N TYR A 616 -25.29 5.35 7.45
CA TYR A 616 -25.77 4.12 8.08
C TYR A 616 -25.83 4.16 9.61
N GLY A 617 -25.78 5.35 10.23
CA GLY A 617 -25.89 5.48 11.69
C GLY A 617 -24.83 4.68 12.45
N ASN A 618 -23.56 4.83 12.04
CA ASN A 618 -22.38 4.14 12.56
C ASN A 618 -22.35 2.61 12.36
N LYS A 619 -23.26 2.03 11.57
CA LYS A 619 -23.07 0.67 11.05
C LYS A 619 -21.91 0.65 10.05
N ARG A 620 -21.17 -0.45 10.04
CA ARG A 620 -20.04 -0.65 9.12
C ARG A 620 -20.55 -0.86 7.71
N SER A 621 -19.94 -0.15 6.77
CA SER A 621 -20.14 -0.29 5.32
C SER A 621 -18.77 -0.28 4.65
N PRO A 622 -18.49 -1.14 3.66
CA PRO A 622 -17.17 -1.22 3.05
C PRO A 622 -16.96 -0.06 2.08
N ILE A 623 -15.70 0.35 2.00
CA ILE A 623 -15.18 1.17 0.91
C ILE A 623 -14.06 0.34 0.30
N ILE A 624 -14.04 0.25 -1.02
CA ILE A 624 -12.96 -0.38 -1.78
C ILE A 624 -12.40 0.69 -2.71
N SER A 625 -11.14 1.07 -2.49
CA SER A 625 -10.47 2.18 -3.19
C SER A 625 -9.36 1.68 -4.10
N ARG A 626 -9.17 2.30 -5.27
CA ARG A 626 -8.03 1.98 -6.14
C ARG A 626 -6.77 2.61 -5.57
N SER A 627 -6.72 3.93 -5.56
CA SER A 627 -5.56 4.65 -5.06
C SER A 627 -5.50 4.65 -3.53
N THR A 628 -4.28 4.51 -3.00
CA THR A 628 -4.01 4.46 -1.56
C THR A 628 -2.71 5.18 -1.19
N PHE A 629 -2.66 5.71 0.02
CA PHE A 629 -1.45 6.18 0.69
C PHE A 629 -1.27 5.50 2.05
N VAL A 630 -0.14 5.77 2.71
CA VAL A 630 0.15 5.41 4.10
C VAL A 630 -1.07 5.67 5.01
N GLY A 631 -1.54 4.63 5.71
CA GLY A 631 -2.68 4.71 6.64
C GLY A 631 -4.08 4.57 6.02
N SER A 632 -4.20 4.34 4.70
CA SER A 632 -5.52 4.18 4.03
C SER A 632 -6.38 3.06 4.61
N GLY A 633 -5.76 2.04 5.22
CA GLY A 633 -6.46 0.93 5.86
C GLY A 633 -7.41 1.34 6.99
N LYS A 634 -7.24 2.54 7.59
CA LYS A 634 -8.20 3.13 8.54
C LYS A 634 -9.58 3.38 7.93
N PHE A 635 -9.64 3.53 6.61
CA PHE A 635 -10.82 4.02 5.91
C PHE A 635 -11.37 3.02 4.90
N THR A 636 -10.51 2.25 4.24
CA THR A 636 -10.88 1.49 3.05
C THR A 636 -10.17 0.13 2.96
N GLY A 637 -10.76 -0.80 2.22
CA GLY A 637 -10.02 -1.89 1.58
C GLY A 637 -9.50 -1.47 0.20
N HIS A 638 -8.90 -2.40 -0.52
CA HIS A 638 -8.27 -2.16 -1.82
C HIS A 638 -8.40 -3.41 -2.72
N TRP A 639 -8.20 -3.25 -4.03
CA TRP A 639 -8.00 -4.36 -4.97
C TRP A 639 -6.82 -4.02 -5.88
N LEU A 640 -6.07 -5.03 -6.33
CA LEU A 640 -4.82 -4.85 -7.10
C LEU A 640 -5.00 -4.31 -8.54
N GLY A 641 -6.13 -3.68 -8.84
CA GLY A 641 -6.43 -3.03 -10.10
C GLY A 641 -6.63 -3.96 -11.29
N ASP A 642 -6.38 -3.41 -12.47
CA ASP A 642 -6.77 -3.91 -13.79
C ASP A 642 -5.85 -5.05 -14.28
N ASN A 643 -5.87 -6.17 -13.56
CA ASN A 643 -5.08 -7.35 -13.89
C ASN A 643 -5.53 -8.06 -15.18
N ASP A 644 -4.61 -8.78 -15.81
CA ASP A 644 -4.87 -9.57 -17.01
C ASP A 644 -5.33 -11.00 -16.67
N SER A 645 -6.16 -11.58 -17.54
CA SER A 645 -6.62 -12.97 -17.50
C SER A 645 -5.51 -13.98 -17.86
N ASN A 646 -4.42 -14.02 -17.08
CA ASN A 646 -3.29 -14.92 -17.30
C ASN A 646 -2.71 -15.48 -15.97
N PHE A 647 -1.94 -16.57 -16.07
CA PHE A 647 -1.40 -17.28 -14.90
C PHE A 647 -0.32 -16.46 -14.17
N GLY A 648 0.37 -15.57 -14.88
CA GLY A 648 1.35 -14.65 -14.29
C GLY A 648 0.69 -13.64 -13.36
N ASP A 649 -0.40 -12.99 -13.80
CA ASP A 649 -1.18 -12.06 -12.99
C ASP A 649 -1.85 -12.77 -11.80
N MET A 650 -2.34 -14.00 -11.99
CA MET A 650 -2.79 -14.84 -10.88
C MET A 650 -1.66 -15.10 -9.88
N ALA A 651 -0.43 -15.39 -10.33
CA ALA A 651 0.71 -15.59 -9.45
C ALA A 651 1.13 -14.30 -8.73
N TYR A 652 1.17 -13.15 -9.43
CA TYR A 652 1.52 -11.84 -8.87
C TYR A 652 0.47 -11.30 -7.89
N SER A 653 -0.76 -11.80 -7.92
CA SER A 653 -1.77 -11.45 -6.91
C SER A 653 -1.32 -11.79 -5.48
N ILE A 654 -0.58 -12.90 -5.30
CA ILE A 654 -0.13 -13.39 -4.00
C ILE A 654 0.84 -12.39 -3.33
N PRO A 655 1.97 -12.00 -3.95
CA PRO A 655 2.86 -11.00 -3.35
C PRO A 655 2.19 -9.63 -3.23
N GLY A 656 1.30 -9.24 -4.15
CA GLY A 656 0.52 -8.00 -4.02
C GLY A 656 -0.31 -7.98 -2.73
N ILE A 657 -1.12 -9.02 -2.50
CA ILE A 657 -1.94 -9.17 -1.29
C ILE A 657 -1.09 -9.19 -0.01
N LEU A 658 0.06 -9.89 -0.03
CA LEU A 658 0.96 -9.94 1.13
C LEU A 658 1.56 -8.55 1.44
N ASN A 659 1.96 -7.79 0.42
CA ASN A 659 2.47 -6.43 0.61
C ASN A 659 1.40 -5.50 1.21
N PHE A 660 0.16 -5.55 0.74
CA PHE A 660 -0.92 -4.71 1.31
C PHE A 660 -1.28 -5.10 2.75
N ASN A 661 -1.10 -6.36 3.14
CA ASN A 661 -1.18 -6.74 4.56
C ASN A 661 -0.05 -6.09 5.39
N LEU A 662 1.18 -5.98 4.85
CA LEU A 662 2.26 -5.21 5.49
C LEU A 662 1.92 -3.71 5.57
N PHE A 663 1.24 -3.16 4.57
CA PHE A 663 0.80 -1.76 4.54
C PHE A 663 -0.43 -1.47 5.41
N GLY A 664 -0.91 -2.46 6.19
CA GLY A 664 -2.05 -2.29 7.08
C GLY A 664 -3.39 -2.18 6.33
N ILE A 665 -3.51 -2.77 5.15
CA ILE A 665 -4.74 -2.80 4.34
C ILE A 665 -5.13 -4.27 4.12
N PRO A 666 -5.68 -4.95 5.14
CA PRO A 666 -5.90 -6.40 5.10
C PRO A 666 -7.12 -6.80 4.27
N LEU A 667 -8.10 -5.91 4.03
CA LEU A 667 -9.20 -6.17 3.11
C LEU A 667 -8.73 -5.91 1.67
N ILE A 668 -8.03 -6.89 1.12
CA ILE A 668 -7.34 -6.82 -0.18
C ILE A 668 -7.59 -8.09 -1.01
N GLY A 669 -7.65 -7.94 -2.32
CA GLY A 669 -7.77 -9.02 -3.29
C GLY A 669 -7.35 -8.59 -4.70
N ALA A 670 -7.39 -9.53 -5.63
CA ALA A 670 -7.30 -9.26 -7.07
C ALA A 670 -8.61 -9.66 -7.75
N ASP A 671 -8.87 -9.11 -8.94
CA ASP A 671 -10.04 -9.52 -9.71
C ASP A 671 -9.86 -10.96 -10.21
N ILE A 672 -10.70 -11.84 -9.67
CA ILE A 672 -10.63 -13.28 -9.87
C ILE A 672 -11.00 -13.61 -11.32
N CYS A 673 -10.21 -14.50 -11.93
CA CYS A 673 -10.19 -14.85 -13.36
C CYS A 673 -9.51 -13.83 -14.28
N GLY A 674 -9.14 -12.66 -13.75
CA GLY A 674 -8.54 -11.54 -14.46
C GLY A 674 -9.58 -10.55 -14.97
N PHE A 675 -9.30 -9.26 -14.82
CA PHE A 675 -10.16 -8.18 -15.29
C PHE A 675 -10.11 -8.04 -16.82
N ARG A 676 -8.90 -7.99 -17.40
CA ARG A 676 -8.71 -7.78 -18.83
C ARG A 676 -8.55 -9.08 -19.61
N GLY A 677 -9.00 -9.06 -20.86
CA GLY A 677 -8.79 -10.15 -21.81
C GLY A 677 -9.64 -11.39 -21.52
N GLN A 678 -9.49 -12.41 -22.36
CA GLN A 678 -10.34 -13.60 -22.28
C GLN A 678 -9.74 -14.64 -21.32
N THR A 679 -10.43 -14.86 -20.19
CA THR A 679 -10.13 -15.98 -19.30
C THR A 679 -10.57 -17.33 -19.90
N THR A 680 -10.03 -18.42 -19.37
CA THR A 680 -10.40 -19.80 -19.75
C THR A 680 -11.04 -20.53 -18.56
N PRO A 681 -11.79 -21.63 -18.77
CA PRO A 681 -12.33 -22.41 -17.67
C PRO A 681 -11.26 -22.91 -16.70
N GLU A 682 -10.10 -23.35 -17.21
CA GLU A 682 -8.99 -23.79 -16.35
C GLU A 682 -8.47 -22.62 -15.52
N MET A 683 -8.12 -21.50 -16.17
CA MET A 683 -7.65 -20.30 -15.49
C MET A 683 -8.64 -19.86 -14.40
N CYS A 684 -9.90 -19.69 -14.78
CA CYS A 684 -10.92 -19.18 -13.90
C CYS A 684 -11.22 -20.16 -12.76
N THR A 685 -11.13 -21.48 -12.99
CA THR A 685 -11.23 -22.47 -11.92
C THR A 685 -10.07 -22.36 -10.93
N ARG A 686 -8.82 -22.27 -11.44
CA ARG A 686 -7.63 -22.12 -10.59
C ARG A 686 -7.66 -20.81 -9.81
N TRP A 687 -8.11 -19.74 -10.44
CA TRP A 687 -8.18 -18.45 -9.79
C TRP A 687 -9.30 -18.39 -8.76
N HIS A 688 -10.45 -19.04 -8.96
CA HIS A 688 -11.45 -19.16 -7.88
C HIS A 688 -10.93 -20.00 -6.71
N GLN A 689 -10.17 -21.07 -6.97
CA GLN A 689 -9.53 -21.87 -5.90
C GLN A 689 -8.57 -21.02 -5.06
N LEU A 690 -7.76 -20.18 -5.71
CA LEU A 690 -6.86 -19.24 -5.01
C LEU A 690 -7.64 -18.11 -4.34
N GLY A 691 -8.54 -17.46 -5.09
CA GLY A 691 -9.26 -16.26 -4.69
C GLY A 691 -10.24 -16.48 -3.55
N ALA A 692 -10.70 -17.71 -3.32
CA ALA A 692 -11.45 -18.09 -2.12
C ALA A 692 -10.66 -17.87 -0.82
N PHE A 693 -9.34 -17.67 -0.88
CA PHE A 693 -8.49 -17.33 0.25
C PHE A 693 -8.04 -15.86 0.28
N TYR A 694 -8.51 -15.04 -0.68
CA TYR A 694 -8.29 -13.60 -0.60
C TYR A 694 -9.16 -13.00 0.52
N PRO A 695 -8.63 -12.10 1.34
CA PRO A 695 -9.44 -11.37 2.33
C PRO A 695 -10.61 -10.59 1.71
N PHE A 696 -10.42 -10.07 0.49
CA PHE A 696 -11.48 -9.51 -0.35
C PHE A 696 -11.62 -10.36 -1.62
N MET A 697 -12.74 -11.07 -1.75
CA MET A 697 -12.97 -12.01 -2.83
C MET A 697 -13.97 -11.43 -3.85
N ARG A 698 -13.48 -10.87 -4.96
CA ARG A 698 -14.31 -10.34 -6.06
C ARG A 698 -13.93 -10.98 -7.40
N ASN A 699 -14.95 -11.42 -8.14
CA ASN A 699 -14.82 -11.70 -9.57
C ASN A 699 -15.31 -10.47 -10.34
N HIS A 700 -14.44 -9.92 -11.18
CA HIS A 700 -14.70 -8.72 -11.97
C HIS A 700 -14.00 -8.85 -13.32
N ALA A 701 -14.62 -8.31 -14.36
CA ALA A 701 -14.17 -8.43 -15.74
C ALA A 701 -14.49 -7.15 -16.52
N ASP A 702 -13.66 -6.82 -17.50
CA ASP A 702 -13.84 -5.65 -18.35
C ASP A 702 -14.97 -5.84 -19.37
N ILE A 703 -15.28 -4.77 -20.12
CA ILE A 703 -16.34 -4.78 -21.14
C ILE A 703 -16.01 -5.67 -22.35
N GLN A 704 -14.73 -5.89 -22.64
CA GLN A 704 -14.27 -6.70 -23.78
C GLN A 704 -14.21 -8.20 -23.45
N SER A 705 -14.24 -8.54 -22.16
CA SER A 705 -14.16 -9.90 -21.65
C SER A 705 -15.46 -10.66 -21.97
N PRO A 706 -15.35 -11.85 -22.59
CA PRO A 706 -16.53 -12.58 -23.04
C PRO A 706 -17.39 -13.00 -21.84
N SER A 707 -18.70 -12.82 -21.98
CA SER A 707 -19.69 -13.23 -20.96
C SER A 707 -19.94 -14.75 -20.92
N LYS A 708 -19.34 -15.49 -21.86
CA LYS A 708 -19.43 -16.95 -21.97
C LYS A 708 -18.02 -17.53 -22.15
N LEU A 709 -17.67 -18.49 -21.32
CA LEU A 709 -16.45 -19.28 -21.49
C LEU A 709 -16.72 -20.41 -22.48
N THR A 710 -16.08 -20.36 -23.64
CA THR A 710 -16.05 -21.47 -24.59
C THR A 710 -14.76 -22.25 -24.40
N THR A 711 -14.88 -23.56 -24.15
CA THR A 711 -13.74 -24.46 -23.95
C THR A 711 -13.55 -25.25 -25.25
N SER A 712 -12.32 -25.33 -25.76
CA SER A 712 -11.93 -26.31 -26.78
C SER A 712 -10.89 -27.25 -26.19
N VAL A 713 -11.02 -28.55 -26.49
CA VAL A 713 -10.02 -29.54 -26.12
C VAL A 713 -8.82 -29.39 -27.05
N ALA A 714 -7.67 -28.97 -26.52
CA ALA A 714 -6.41 -28.90 -27.27
C ALA A 714 -5.47 -30.03 -26.83
N VAL A 715 -4.79 -30.66 -27.80
CA VAL A 715 -3.70 -31.61 -27.54
C VAL A 715 -2.42 -31.01 -28.12
N ASN A 716 -1.41 -30.79 -27.28
CA ASN A 716 -0.12 -30.22 -27.65
C ASN A 716 -0.20 -28.89 -28.44
N GLY A 717 -1.14 -28.01 -28.09
CA GLY A 717 -1.21 -26.66 -28.65
C GLY A 717 -1.81 -26.56 -30.07
N TYR A 718 -2.31 -27.65 -30.64
CA TYR A 718 -3.06 -27.62 -31.91
C TYR A 718 -4.56 -27.83 -31.68
N ILE A 719 -5.37 -27.07 -32.44
CA ILE A 719 -6.80 -27.32 -32.63
C ILE A 719 -6.92 -28.14 -33.93
N PRO A 720 -7.06 -29.48 -33.85
CA PRO A 720 -7.06 -30.30 -35.05
C PRO A 720 -8.31 -30.03 -35.89
N THR A 721 -8.08 -29.73 -37.17
CA THR A 721 -9.11 -29.35 -38.15
C THR A 721 -9.87 -30.55 -38.73
N SER A 722 -9.41 -31.78 -38.50
CA SER A 722 -10.18 -33.02 -38.65
C SER A 722 -9.46 -34.19 -37.97
N GLY A 723 -10.22 -35.13 -37.41
CA GLY A 723 -9.73 -36.49 -37.16
C GLY A 723 -9.18 -36.82 -35.77
N ILE A 724 -9.57 -36.14 -34.67
CA ILE A 724 -9.33 -36.75 -33.35
C ILE A 724 -10.27 -37.93 -33.17
N LYS A 725 -9.71 -39.13 -33.18
CA LYS A 725 -10.43 -40.36 -32.91
C LYS A 725 -9.89 -41.02 -31.66
N ALA A 726 -10.74 -41.30 -30.67
CA ALA A 726 -10.33 -42.17 -29.57
C ALA A 726 -10.26 -43.61 -30.08
N GLY A 727 -9.11 -44.25 -29.89
CA GLY A 727 -8.90 -45.69 -30.12
C GLY A 727 -9.21 -46.55 -28.89
N GLN A 728 -9.23 -45.92 -27.72
CA GLN A 728 -9.42 -46.56 -26.43
C GLN A 728 -10.03 -45.58 -25.41
N ILE A 729 -10.87 -46.11 -24.52
CA ILE A 729 -11.42 -45.40 -23.36
C ILE A 729 -11.13 -46.23 -22.11
N ASN A 730 -10.58 -45.60 -21.06
CA ASN A 730 -10.42 -46.23 -19.74
C ASN A 730 -11.34 -45.55 -18.74
N VAL A 731 -12.22 -46.32 -18.10
CA VAL A 731 -13.07 -45.88 -17.00
C VAL A 731 -12.49 -46.41 -15.70
N LEU A 732 -12.16 -45.51 -14.77
CA LEU A 732 -11.51 -45.84 -13.49
C LEU A 732 -12.54 -45.83 -12.35
N GLY A 733 -12.28 -46.62 -11.30
CA GLY A 733 -13.14 -46.68 -10.11
C GLY A 733 -14.46 -47.40 -10.32
N MET A 734 -14.55 -48.26 -11.33
CA MET A 734 -15.73 -49.07 -11.60
C MET A 734 -15.72 -50.26 -10.65
N ALA A 735 -16.60 -50.26 -9.65
CA ALA A 735 -16.59 -51.25 -8.57
C ALA A 735 -17.02 -52.66 -9.01
N THR A 736 -17.79 -52.77 -10.10
CA THR A 736 -18.38 -54.02 -10.59
C THR A 736 -18.17 -54.15 -12.10
N GLN A 737 -17.86 -55.37 -12.56
CA GLN A 737 -17.74 -55.65 -13.99
C GLN A 737 -19.08 -55.41 -14.71
N PRO A 738 -19.12 -54.62 -15.80
CA PRO A 738 -20.33 -54.45 -16.59
C PRO A 738 -20.61 -55.72 -17.40
N LYS A 739 -21.89 -55.99 -17.67
CA LYS A 739 -22.33 -57.08 -18.55
C LYS A 739 -22.28 -56.66 -20.02
N GLN A 740 -22.50 -55.38 -20.29
CA GLN A 740 -22.45 -54.79 -21.63
C GLN A 740 -21.91 -53.37 -21.57
N VAL A 741 -21.19 -52.98 -22.62
CA VAL A 741 -20.77 -51.60 -22.86
C VAL A 741 -21.25 -51.18 -24.24
N LEU A 742 -21.96 -50.06 -24.30
CA LEU A 742 -22.47 -49.46 -25.53
C LEU A 742 -21.77 -48.13 -25.79
N ILE A 743 -21.32 -47.92 -27.02
CA ILE A 743 -20.85 -46.62 -27.51
C ILE A 743 -21.82 -46.15 -28.59
N ASN A 744 -22.45 -44.99 -28.38
CA ASN A 744 -23.49 -44.44 -29.25
C ASN A 744 -24.59 -45.46 -29.58
N GLY A 745 -24.95 -46.29 -28.59
CA GLY A 745 -25.96 -47.35 -28.72
C GLY A 745 -25.46 -48.69 -29.28
N ASN A 746 -24.21 -48.79 -29.73
CA ASN A 746 -23.66 -50.02 -30.32
C ASN A 746 -22.82 -50.81 -29.32
N SER A 747 -22.95 -52.14 -29.31
CA SER A 747 -22.19 -53.01 -28.41
C SER A 747 -20.70 -53.01 -28.75
N ASN A 748 -19.86 -52.85 -27.73
CA ASN A 748 -18.41 -52.80 -27.86
C ASN A 748 -17.72 -53.81 -26.95
N GLN A 749 -16.57 -54.30 -27.39
CA GLN A 749 -15.71 -55.17 -26.61
C GLN A 749 -14.99 -54.36 -25.53
N PHE A 750 -14.82 -54.97 -24.36
CA PHE A 750 -14.14 -54.35 -23.22
C PHE A 750 -13.38 -55.38 -22.39
N LEU A 751 -12.41 -54.89 -21.64
CA LEU A 751 -11.64 -55.61 -20.64
C LEU A 751 -11.89 -54.96 -19.28
N TYR A 752 -12.20 -55.75 -18.27
CA TYR A 752 -12.37 -55.25 -16.90
C TYR A 752 -11.30 -55.86 -15.99
N ASN A 753 -10.58 -55.01 -15.27
CA ASN A 753 -9.61 -55.40 -14.25
C ASN A 753 -10.24 -55.18 -12.86
N PRO A 754 -10.57 -56.25 -12.13
CA PRO A 754 -11.23 -56.15 -10.82
C PRO A 754 -10.30 -55.58 -9.74
N ASP A 755 -9.01 -55.92 -9.77
CA ASP A 755 -8.04 -55.48 -8.76
C ASP A 755 -7.81 -53.97 -8.80
N LYS A 756 -7.86 -53.40 -10.01
CA LYS A 756 -7.69 -51.96 -10.25
C LYS A 756 -9.00 -51.20 -10.40
N GLN A 757 -10.13 -51.91 -10.43
CA GLN A 757 -11.46 -51.34 -10.70
C GLN A 757 -11.49 -50.52 -11.99
N THR A 758 -10.89 -51.04 -13.06
CA THR A 758 -10.77 -50.34 -14.35
C THR A 758 -11.43 -51.09 -15.48
N LEU A 759 -12.28 -50.39 -16.25
CA LEU A 759 -12.85 -50.86 -17.51
C LEU A 759 -12.10 -50.22 -18.68
N GLN A 760 -11.53 -51.02 -19.56
CA GLN A 760 -10.88 -50.60 -20.79
C GLN A 760 -11.74 -51.02 -21.98
N ILE A 761 -12.12 -50.05 -22.81
CA ILE A 761 -12.86 -50.27 -24.04
C ILE A 761 -11.90 -49.92 -25.17
N SER A 762 -11.65 -50.84 -26.11
CA SER A 762 -10.60 -50.67 -27.15
C SER A 762 -11.12 -51.06 -28.53
N GLY A 763 -10.38 -50.66 -29.58
CA GLY A 763 -10.71 -51.05 -30.97
C GLY A 763 -11.79 -50.18 -31.62
N MET A 764 -12.00 -48.96 -31.10
CA MET A 764 -12.98 -48.01 -31.62
C MET A 764 -12.34 -46.92 -32.47
N SER A 765 -13.15 -46.18 -33.22
CA SER A 765 -12.72 -45.05 -34.06
C SER A 765 -13.63 -43.85 -33.78
N LEU A 766 -13.63 -43.40 -32.52
CA LEU A 766 -14.64 -42.49 -32.00
C LEU A 766 -14.28 -41.03 -32.25
N ASP A 767 -15.02 -40.36 -33.14
CA ASP A 767 -14.82 -38.95 -33.48
C ASP A 767 -15.11 -38.04 -32.27
N LEU A 768 -14.05 -37.53 -31.62
CA LEU A 768 -14.16 -36.71 -30.42
C LEU A 768 -14.64 -35.28 -30.71
N LEU A 769 -14.80 -34.91 -31.98
CA LEU A 769 -15.40 -33.63 -32.37
C LEU A 769 -16.94 -33.67 -32.35
N LYS A 770 -17.54 -34.83 -32.06
CA LYS A 770 -18.98 -35.02 -31.91
C LYS A 770 -19.32 -35.47 -30.49
N PRO A 771 -20.55 -35.20 -30.01
CA PRO A 771 -21.03 -35.78 -28.76
C PRO A 771 -21.04 -37.31 -28.89
N ASN A 772 -20.38 -37.99 -27.95
CA ASN A 772 -20.39 -39.44 -27.88
C ASN A 772 -20.92 -39.87 -26.52
N THR A 773 -21.72 -40.93 -26.50
CA THR A 773 -22.31 -41.49 -25.29
C THR A 773 -21.74 -42.87 -25.05
N VAL A 774 -21.14 -43.09 -23.89
CA VAL A 774 -20.72 -44.41 -23.42
C VAL A 774 -21.66 -44.81 -22.29
N THR A 775 -22.33 -45.94 -22.43
CA THR A 775 -23.22 -46.50 -21.40
C THR A 775 -22.79 -47.92 -21.09
N TRP A 776 -23.03 -48.38 -19.87
CA TRP A 776 -22.73 -49.73 -19.45
C TRP A 776 -23.80 -50.21 -18.46
N SER A 777 -24.08 -51.51 -18.47
CA SER A 777 -25.12 -52.14 -17.65
C SER A 777 -24.61 -53.36 -16.92
#